data_AF-A0A9P1BML3-F1
#
_entry.id   AF-A0A9P1BML3-F1
#
_cell.length_a   1.000
_cell.length_b   1.000
_cell.length_c   1.000
_cell.angle_alpha   90.00
_cell.angle_beta   90.00
_cell.angle_gamma   90.00
#
_symmetry.space_group_name_H-M   'P 1'
#
loop_
_entity.id
_entity.type
_entity.pdbx_description
1 polymer ?
#
loop_
_entity_poly.entity_id
_entity_poly.type
_entity_poly.pdbx_seq_one_letter_code
_entity_poly.pdbx_strand_id
1 'polypeptide(L)'
;MACKFLCNQAIVVGGGLGGMSAANTVVENGGRVVLLDKSSFCGGNSTKATSGINGAGTKTQKAKNIPDTAEIFTQDTLKGGAKKPELAKLLCVNSAADVDWLVEKFNLDLSLVARLGGHSQPRTHRGKERFPGMTITYALIQMLEKVAEKTDLARIVTKAKVFKLVTEGNACVGCVYEKGGQNFQEFGPVILASGGFGADFTSNSLLAQYRPDLLHLPTTNGEHCTGDGIKMGEAIGAKSIDLEWVQVHPTGLVKPDDADAKIKFLAAEALRGVGGIILNAEGKRFCNELGRRDYVTGEMWKSKPPFRLCLNKAASDEIIWHCKHYTGRGVMKFYSSGEDLAKDMGVALEVIEQTHEEHYQAAKKTETQPDAGPWPAYPSGKSWDEASGKTGSGKKFYHNIIPGSAVKSEPFYVAIITPVIHYCMGGLLIDTDSACIGSNNLAIPGLYAAGEVAGGVHGNNRLGGNSLLDCVVFGRVAGKAAAKYMLGADMKDVDLREVTGGGLTGAVESSKLAGGSYEDKMNSAAVPAAAAAAPAAGGGGGGISLADVAKHNSKADCWVVVDGQVLDVTSFLSEHPGGELAILTFAGKDATEEFNMIHPPDVIGKYAPDSVIGMIGGGGGGGAVAGGAPAAGGAPGIPMTEVAKHNSKTDCWVVVDGQVLDVTSFLSEHPGGELAILTFAGKDATEEFNMIHPPDVIGKYAPDSVIGNVGSGVAAPVAGGAAKAGGAPARKDKGGALSNHQAWGHLDGDTHPNWRTDIDDNPGVFILNIKSYFNATWFLVLAMLYEVGATIFSAKNIKISNDRLGLTRSAILLVLFIVIHAVGNLHVFKGPDDFNGYGYFYVRLYWTGFGLPANIVEEYILLSVLLHVFVGLKRTWDMKLALVNSQGINVLNLAITGLMLLTFMTIHLFQFRFGDTDQFGPYYIRPPPYLINFWGILSLNLFWTDASYVEPVGVRDIYALEFQIFKNPLWSFFYIFSVGVFMIHACLGWKKVTPVLGIPRGHIARVEILGYAIMIIMGLVYISFPLYVMATKPFSGYEDSIQIPGRVE
;
A
#
# COMPACT_ATOMS: atom_id res chain seq x y z
N MET A 1 -34.40 5.06 40.56
CA MET A 1 -34.73 6.27 39.79
C MET A 1 -35.03 5.80 38.37
N ALA A 2 -35.87 6.50 37.59
CA ALA A 2 -36.06 6.13 36.19
C ALA A 2 -34.92 6.71 35.35
N CYS A 3 -34.22 5.86 34.59
CA CYS A 3 -33.15 6.28 33.69
C CYS A 3 -33.67 7.35 32.72
N LYS A 4 -33.18 8.58 32.84
CA LYS A 4 -33.50 9.66 31.90
C LYS A 4 -32.63 9.55 30.65
N PHE A 5 -32.97 8.60 29.78
CA PHE A 5 -32.56 8.67 28.39
C PHE A 5 -33.13 9.95 27.75
N LEU A 6 -32.45 10.50 26.75
CA LEU A 6 -33.15 11.30 25.74
C LEU A 6 -34.13 10.33 25.06
N CYS A 7 -35.43 10.51 25.32
CA CYS A 7 -36.44 9.47 25.16
C CYS A 7 -36.59 8.88 23.73
N ASN A 8 -35.98 9.52 22.73
CA ASN A 8 -36.12 9.15 21.33
C ASN A 8 -34.77 8.86 20.63
N GLN A 9 -33.61 8.89 21.31
CA GLN A 9 -32.28 8.76 20.65
C GLN A 9 -31.57 7.43 20.98
N ALA A 10 -31.19 6.68 19.94
CA ALA A 10 -30.24 5.57 20.02
C ALA A 10 -28.83 6.00 19.56
N ILE A 11 -27.80 5.31 20.06
CA ILE A 11 -26.39 5.53 19.71
C ILE A 11 -25.88 4.31 18.93
N VAL A 12 -25.32 4.52 17.74
CA VAL A 12 -24.68 3.49 16.93
C VAL A 12 -23.17 3.72 16.91
N VAL A 13 -22.39 2.71 17.27
CA VAL A 13 -20.92 2.79 17.36
C VAL A 13 -20.27 1.98 16.24
N GLY A 14 -19.82 2.66 15.19
CA GLY A 14 -19.23 2.10 13.97
C GLY A 14 -20.13 2.26 12.74
N GLY A 15 -19.64 2.96 11.73
CA GLY A 15 -20.33 3.25 10.47
C GLY A 15 -20.16 2.18 9.39
N GLY A 16 -19.82 0.94 9.75
CA GLY A 16 -19.86 -0.20 8.83
C GLY A 16 -21.30 -0.58 8.44
N LEU A 17 -21.46 -1.60 7.60
CA LEU A 17 -22.79 -2.03 7.14
C LEU A 17 -23.73 -2.42 8.30
N GLY A 18 -23.19 -2.98 9.39
CA GLY A 18 -23.96 -3.31 10.59
C GLY A 18 -24.60 -2.08 11.24
N GLY A 19 -23.79 -1.06 11.49
CA GLY A 19 -24.25 0.19 12.10
C GLY A 19 -25.12 1.01 11.17
N MET A 20 -24.81 1.05 9.87
CA MET A 20 -25.65 1.73 8.88
C MET A 20 -27.00 1.04 8.69
N SER A 21 -27.07 -0.30 8.78
CA SER A 21 -28.34 -1.03 8.78
C SER A 21 -29.14 -0.74 10.06
N ALA A 22 -28.48 -0.72 11.22
CA ALA A 22 -29.11 -0.38 12.49
C ALA A 22 -29.64 1.07 12.51
N ALA A 23 -28.85 2.04 12.07
CA ALA A 23 -29.21 3.46 12.07
C ALA A 23 -30.39 3.76 11.14
N ASN A 24 -30.37 3.27 9.90
CA ASN A 24 -31.52 3.37 9.01
C ASN A 24 -32.76 2.69 9.60
N THR A 25 -32.61 1.53 10.26
CA THR A 25 -33.73 0.85 10.91
C THR A 25 -34.29 1.61 12.12
N VAL A 26 -33.46 2.28 12.92
CA VAL A 26 -33.93 3.13 14.02
C VAL A 26 -34.82 4.24 13.47
N VAL A 27 -34.42 4.87 12.36
CA VAL A 27 -35.23 5.90 11.67
C VAL A 27 -36.51 5.30 11.08
N GLU A 28 -36.45 4.13 10.41
CA GLU A 28 -37.64 3.39 9.91
C GLU A 28 -38.66 3.08 11.01
N ASN A 29 -38.25 3.05 12.29
CA ASN A 29 -39.13 2.76 13.42
C ASN A 29 -39.49 4.01 14.25
N GLY A 30 -39.28 5.21 13.68
CA GLY A 30 -39.65 6.51 14.28
C GLY A 30 -38.66 7.07 15.29
N GLY A 31 -37.50 6.44 15.45
CA GLY A 31 -36.44 6.85 16.36
C GLY A 31 -35.48 7.88 15.78
N ARG A 32 -34.72 8.52 16.66
CA ARG A 32 -33.55 9.32 16.32
C ARG A 32 -32.28 8.50 16.52
N VAL A 33 -31.25 8.77 15.73
CA VAL A 33 -29.96 8.09 15.85
C VAL A 33 -28.79 9.07 15.80
N VAL A 34 -27.83 8.88 16.71
CA VAL A 34 -26.46 9.37 16.53
C VAL A 34 -25.55 8.21 16.15
N LEU A 35 -24.87 8.32 15.02
CA LEU A 35 -23.87 7.36 14.57
C LEU A 35 -22.48 7.95 14.79
N LEU A 36 -21.64 7.22 15.52
CA LEU A 36 -20.27 7.59 15.86
C LEU A 36 -19.30 6.63 15.16
N ASP A 37 -18.37 7.15 14.37
CA ASP A 37 -17.28 6.36 13.77
C ASP A 37 -15.92 6.97 14.13
N LYS A 38 -14.97 6.12 14.54
CA LYS A 38 -13.60 6.53 14.86
C LYS A 38 -12.79 6.90 13.61
N SER A 39 -13.15 6.35 12.45
CA SER A 39 -12.56 6.72 11.17
C SER A 39 -13.11 8.05 10.67
N SER A 40 -12.35 8.68 9.79
CA SER A 40 -12.72 9.84 8.98
C SER A 40 -13.94 9.58 8.08
N PHE A 41 -14.05 8.36 7.54
CA PHE A 41 -15.15 7.92 6.68
C PHE A 41 -15.78 6.64 7.22
N CYS A 42 -17.10 6.57 7.09
CA CYS A 42 -17.86 5.37 7.41
C CYS A 42 -17.61 4.25 6.37
N GLY A 43 -17.93 3.02 6.76
CA GLY A 43 -17.99 1.85 5.88
C GLY A 43 -17.13 0.67 6.32
N GLY A 44 -16.02 0.93 7.02
CA GLY A 44 -15.15 -0.08 7.64
C GLY A 44 -14.73 -1.21 6.69
N ASN A 45 -14.70 -2.45 7.18
CA ASN A 45 -14.42 -3.62 6.34
C ASN A 45 -15.55 -3.98 5.35
N SER A 46 -16.77 -3.49 5.57
CA SER A 46 -17.94 -3.86 4.76
C SER A 46 -17.79 -3.41 3.31
N THR A 47 -17.22 -2.22 3.08
CA THR A 47 -16.93 -1.69 1.74
C THR A 47 -15.96 -2.57 0.95
N LYS A 48 -15.09 -3.33 1.64
CA LYS A 48 -14.08 -4.22 1.04
C LYS A 48 -14.62 -5.59 0.64
N ALA A 49 -15.90 -5.90 0.91
CA ALA A 49 -16.46 -7.22 0.63
C ALA A 49 -16.77 -7.42 -0.87
N THR A 50 -16.01 -8.30 -1.51
CA THR A 50 -15.95 -8.42 -2.97
C THR A 50 -16.90 -9.44 -3.60
N SER A 51 -17.48 -10.35 -2.81
CA SER A 51 -18.13 -11.57 -3.36
C SER A 51 -19.67 -11.51 -3.44
N GLY A 52 -20.34 -10.89 -2.47
CA GLY A 52 -21.80 -10.74 -2.44
C GLY A 52 -22.41 -10.96 -1.05
N ILE A 53 -23.74 -10.79 -0.96
CA ILE A 53 -24.56 -10.99 0.24
C ILE A 53 -25.44 -12.21 0.07
N ASN A 54 -25.58 -13.06 1.10
CA ASN A 54 -26.43 -14.26 0.99
C ASN A 54 -27.91 -13.94 1.23
N GLY A 55 -28.81 -14.62 0.51
CA GLY A 55 -30.25 -14.59 0.78
C GLY A 55 -30.95 -15.78 0.15
N ALA A 56 -31.81 -16.47 0.91
CA ALA A 56 -32.48 -17.72 0.52
C ALA A 56 -34.01 -17.56 0.43
N GLY A 57 -34.59 -17.80 -0.74
CA GLY A 57 -36.02 -17.56 -1.03
C GLY A 57 -36.33 -16.14 -1.54
N THR A 58 -35.30 -15.37 -1.91
CA THR A 58 -35.37 -14.00 -2.45
C THR A 58 -36.19 -13.89 -3.75
N LYS A 59 -36.64 -12.68 -4.10
CA LYS A 59 -37.28 -12.41 -5.40
C LYS A 59 -36.34 -12.75 -6.58
N THR A 60 -35.05 -12.43 -6.47
CA THR A 60 -34.03 -12.77 -7.48
C THR A 60 -33.89 -14.27 -7.70
N GLN A 61 -33.84 -15.09 -6.64
CA GLN A 61 -33.77 -16.56 -6.79
C GLN A 61 -35.03 -17.13 -7.43
N LYS A 62 -36.22 -16.65 -7.05
CA LYS A 62 -37.50 -17.07 -7.64
C LYS A 62 -37.53 -16.75 -9.14
N ALA A 63 -37.11 -15.55 -9.55
CA ALA A 63 -37.01 -15.16 -10.97
C ALA A 63 -36.01 -16.01 -11.78
N LYS A 64 -35.03 -16.65 -11.11
CA LYS A 64 -34.05 -17.56 -11.72
C LYS A 64 -34.39 -19.05 -11.53
N ASN A 65 -35.57 -19.38 -11.00
CA ASN A 65 -36.00 -20.75 -10.68
C ASN A 65 -35.03 -21.51 -9.75
N ILE A 66 -34.34 -20.82 -8.83
CA ILE A 66 -33.43 -21.43 -7.86
C ILE A 66 -34.24 -21.95 -6.66
N PRO A 67 -34.26 -23.29 -6.39
CA PRO A 67 -35.08 -23.89 -5.34
C PRO A 67 -34.36 -23.87 -3.98
N ASP A 68 -34.18 -22.67 -3.42
CA ASP A 68 -33.54 -22.43 -2.13
C ASP A 68 -34.54 -21.97 -1.06
N THR A 69 -34.32 -22.36 0.19
CA THR A 69 -35.18 -22.00 1.33
C THR A 69 -34.35 -21.65 2.58
N ALA A 70 -34.98 -20.94 3.52
CA ALA A 70 -34.35 -20.61 4.80
C ALA A 70 -33.92 -21.85 5.59
N GLU A 71 -34.65 -22.98 5.49
CA GLU A 71 -34.31 -24.25 6.13
C GLU A 71 -33.04 -24.86 5.54
N ILE A 72 -32.95 -24.92 4.21
CA ILE A 72 -31.75 -25.41 3.50
C ILE A 72 -30.54 -24.54 3.88
N PHE A 73 -30.72 -23.21 3.90
CA PHE A 73 -29.65 -22.28 4.26
C PHE A 73 -29.27 -22.36 5.76
N THR A 74 -30.22 -22.63 6.65
CA THR A 74 -29.95 -22.89 8.08
C THR A 74 -29.13 -24.17 8.25
N GLN A 75 -29.48 -25.24 7.53
CA GLN A 75 -28.73 -26.50 7.56
C GLN A 75 -27.30 -26.31 7.05
N ASP A 76 -27.12 -25.60 5.93
CA ASP A 76 -25.79 -25.24 5.41
C ASP A 76 -24.99 -24.42 6.44
N THR A 77 -25.60 -23.40 7.07
CA THR A 77 -24.92 -22.53 8.04
C THR A 77 -24.48 -23.28 9.31
N LEU A 78 -25.34 -24.16 9.84
CA LEU A 78 -25.00 -25.05 10.96
C LEU A 78 -23.90 -26.05 10.60
N LYS A 79 -23.94 -26.63 9.40
CA LYS A 79 -22.89 -27.52 8.88
C LYS A 79 -21.61 -26.77 8.51
N GLY A 80 -21.71 -25.48 8.20
CA GLY A 80 -20.62 -24.58 7.91
C GLY A 80 -19.75 -24.34 9.14
N GLY A 81 -20.37 -24.04 10.28
CA GLY A 81 -19.68 -23.88 11.55
C GLY A 81 -20.54 -23.41 12.73
N ALA A 82 -21.73 -22.84 12.48
CA ALA A 82 -22.55 -22.22 13.53
C ALA A 82 -22.94 -23.21 14.64
N LYS A 83 -22.87 -22.74 15.90
CA LYS A 83 -23.16 -23.54 17.11
C LYS A 83 -24.42 -23.09 17.86
N LYS A 84 -25.07 -22.03 17.37
CA LYS A 84 -26.27 -21.40 17.94
C LYS A 84 -27.43 -21.53 16.95
N PRO A 85 -28.24 -22.61 16.99
CA PRO A 85 -29.34 -22.82 16.05
C PRO A 85 -30.36 -21.69 16.02
N GLU A 86 -30.58 -21.02 17.15
CA GLU A 86 -31.46 -19.86 17.28
C GLU A 86 -30.96 -18.66 16.46
N LEU A 87 -29.67 -18.32 16.56
CA LEU A 87 -29.05 -17.22 15.80
C LEU A 87 -28.87 -17.58 14.32
N ALA A 88 -28.45 -18.81 14.01
CA ALA A 88 -28.30 -19.29 12.65
C ALA A 88 -29.63 -19.33 11.89
N LYS A 89 -30.72 -19.74 12.57
CA LYS A 89 -32.07 -19.71 12.01
C LYS A 89 -32.55 -18.28 11.78
N LEU A 90 -32.35 -17.37 12.72
CA LEU A 90 -32.70 -15.95 12.57
C LEU A 90 -32.01 -15.32 11.35
N LEU A 91 -30.69 -15.53 11.23
CA LEU A 91 -29.89 -15.09 10.07
C LEU A 91 -30.49 -15.58 8.74
N CYS A 92 -30.84 -16.87 8.66
CA CYS A 92 -31.29 -17.48 7.41
C CYS A 92 -32.75 -17.15 7.07
N VAL A 93 -33.64 -17.07 8.07
CA VAL A 93 -35.08 -16.77 7.89
C VAL A 93 -35.29 -15.32 7.44
N ASN A 94 -34.58 -14.36 8.04
CA ASN A 94 -34.71 -12.96 7.64
C ASN A 94 -34.04 -12.66 6.28
N SER A 95 -33.13 -13.52 5.83
CA SER A 95 -32.24 -13.23 4.70
C SER A 95 -32.92 -12.83 3.38
N ALA A 96 -34.09 -13.40 3.06
CA ALA A 96 -34.84 -13.00 1.87
C ALA A 96 -35.40 -11.57 2.00
N ALA A 97 -36.05 -11.26 3.12
CA ALA A 97 -36.66 -9.96 3.36
C ALA A 97 -35.62 -8.84 3.49
N ASP A 98 -34.44 -9.16 4.02
CA ASP A 98 -33.35 -8.20 4.19
C ASP A 98 -32.58 -7.93 2.88
N VAL A 99 -32.42 -8.94 2.01
CA VAL A 99 -31.91 -8.72 0.65
C VAL A 99 -32.93 -7.98 -0.23
N ASP A 100 -34.21 -8.34 -0.15
CA ASP A 100 -35.27 -7.63 -0.88
C ASP A 100 -35.41 -6.16 -0.37
N TRP A 101 -35.22 -5.90 0.93
CA TRP A 101 -35.18 -4.53 1.51
C TRP A 101 -34.03 -3.68 0.96
N LEU A 102 -32.84 -4.26 0.78
CA LEU A 102 -31.72 -3.58 0.12
C LEU A 102 -32.08 -3.15 -1.31
N VAL A 103 -32.65 -4.06 -2.10
CA VAL A 103 -33.10 -3.78 -3.47
C VAL A 103 -34.15 -2.67 -3.48
N GLU A 104 -35.18 -2.78 -2.63
CA GLU A 104 -36.35 -1.91 -2.68
C GLU A 104 -36.12 -0.53 -2.05
N LYS A 105 -35.63 -0.46 -0.81
CA LYS A 105 -35.47 0.83 -0.10
C LYS A 105 -34.28 1.65 -0.61
N PHE A 106 -33.23 0.99 -1.11
CA PHE A 106 -31.98 1.65 -1.53
C PHE A 106 -31.68 1.54 -3.03
N ASN A 107 -32.59 0.98 -3.84
CA ASN A 107 -32.48 0.88 -5.29
C ASN A 107 -31.19 0.15 -5.76
N LEU A 108 -30.86 -0.96 -5.10
CA LEU A 108 -29.64 -1.72 -5.33
C LEU A 108 -29.81 -2.85 -6.36
N ASP A 109 -28.87 -2.97 -7.32
CA ASP A 109 -28.76 -4.15 -8.18
C ASP A 109 -28.16 -5.32 -7.40
N LEU A 110 -29.00 -6.31 -7.10
CA LEU A 110 -28.62 -7.62 -6.54
C LEU A 110 -29.16 -8.75 -7.43
N SER A 111 -29.08 -8.58 -8.76
CA SER A 111 -29.69 -9.47 -9.75
C SER A 111 -28.85 -10.68 -10.17
N LEU A 112 -27.55 -10.72 -9.85
CA LEU A 112 -26.67 -11.87 -10.13
C LEU A 112 -26.54 -12.76 -8.88
N VAL A 113 -26.59 -14.07 -9.06
CA VAL A 113 -26.55 -15.06 -7.97
C VAL A 113 -25.48 -16.10 -8.23
N ALA A 114 -24.54 -16.27 -7.30
CA ALA A 114 -23.48 -17.28 -7.36
C ALA A 114 -23.62 -18.33 -6.23
N ARG A 115 -22.98 -19.50 -6.42
CA ARG A 115 -22.72 -20.47 -5.35
C ARG A 115 -21.29 -20.27 -4.86
N LEU A 116 -21.14 -20.00 -3.56
CA LEU A 116 -19.83 -19.90 -2.88
C LEU A 116 -19.50 -21.16 -2.08
N GLY A 117 -18.32 -21.17 -1.46
CA GLY A 117 -17.84 -22.30 -0.67
C GLY A 117 -18.79 -22.63 0.48
N GLY A 118 -19.10 -23.92 0.61
CA GLY A 118 -19.94 -24.46 1.67
C GLY A 118 -21.47 -24.37 1.46
N HIS A 119 -21.97 -23.81 0.36
CA HIS A 119 -23.42 -23.71 0.09
C HIS A 119 -23.95 -24.81 -0.83
N SER A 120 -25.09 -25.40 -0.45
CA SER A 120 -25.83 -26.35 -1.31
C SER A 120 -26.51 -25.68 -2.51
N GLN A 121 -27.01 -24.44 -2.36
CA GLN A 121 -27.66 -23.67 -3.42
C GLN A 121 -26.91 -22.38 -3.80
N PRO A 122 -27.05 -21.87 -5.04
CA PRO A 122 -26.63 -20.52 -5.39
C PRO A 122 -27.49 -19.51 -4.64
N ARG A 123 -26.88 -18.69 -3.80
CA ARG A 123 -27.59 -17.73 -2.94
C ARG A 123 -26.83 -16.45 -2.63
N THR A 124 -25.63 -16.28 -3.18
CA THR A 124 -24.81 -15.09 -2.96
C THR A 124 -25.12 -14.07 -4.05
N HIS A 125 -25.85 -13.03 -3.68
CA HIS A 125 -26.33 -11.95 -4.53
C HIS A 125 -25.28 -10.86 -4.71
N ARG A 126 -25.16 -10.34 -5.94
CA ARG A 126 -24.32 -9.20 -6.30
C ARG A 126 -24.92 -8.45 -7.49
N GLY A 127 -24.47 -7.21 -7.69
CA GLY A 127 -24.72 -6.46 -8.92
C GLY A 127 -23.80 -6.88 -10.07
N LYS A 128 -24.07 -6.34 -11.25
CA LYS A 128 -23.24 -6.55 -12.45
C LYS A 128 -21.86 -5.89 -12.36
N GLU A 129 -21.77 -4.75 -11.69
CA GLU A 129 -20.59 -3.90 -11.58
C GLU A 129 -20.31 -3.52 -10.12
N ARG A 130 -19.07 -3.08 -9.85
CA ARG A 130 -18.56 -2.68 -8.53
C ARG A 130 -18.53 -3.82 -7.50
N PHE A 131 -17.86 -3.59 -6.37
CA PHE A 131 -17.89 -4.55 -5.26
C PHE A 131 -19.23 -4.45 -4.52
N PRO A 132 -19.93 -5.56 -4.27
CA PRO A 132 -21.25 -5.53 -3.64
C PRO A 132 -21.22 -4.93 -2.23
N GLY A 133 -20.16 -5.19 -1.45
CA GLY A 133 -19.99 -4.59 -0.12
C GLY A 133 -19.90 -3.06 -0.15
N MET A 134 -19.18 -2.51 -1.12
CA MET A 134 -19.09 -1.07 -1.37
C MET A 134 -20.46 -0.50 -1.75
N THR A 135 -21.09 -1.05 -2.79
CA THR A 135 -22.37 -0.55 -3.33
C THR A 135 -23.48 -0.57 -2.27
N ILE A 136 -23.62 -1.67 -1.54
CA ILE A 136 -24.62 -1.79 -0.45
C ILE A 136 -24.33 -0.78 0.67
N THR A 137 -23.07 -0.72 1.16
CA THR A 137 -22.74 0.10 2.33
C THR A 137 -22.87 1.60 2.01
N TYR A 138 -22.45 2.04 0.82
CA TYR A 138 -22.58 3.44 0.40
C TYR A 138 -24.02 3.87 0.19
N ALA A 139 -24.91 3.02 -0.33
CA ALA A 139 -26.31 3.39 -0.47
C ALA A 139 -27.00 3.61 0.89
N LEU A 140 -26.65 2.80 1.91
CA LEU A 140 -27.15 2.98 3.28
C LEU A 140 -26.55 4.22 3.98
N ILE A 141 -25.29 4.56 3.69
CA ILE A 141 -24.65 5.80 4.14
C ILE A 141 -25.37 7.01 3.53
N GLN A 142 -25.53 7.04 2.20
CA GLN A 142 -26.20 8.14 1.48
C GLN A 142 -27.64 8.36 1.96
N MET A 143 -28.38 7.28 2.26
CA MET A 143 -29.72 7.41 2.83
C MET A 143 -29.69 8.08 4.22
N LEU A 144 -28.77 7.69 5.10
CA LEU A 144 -28.66 8.26 6.45
C LEU A 144 -28.15 9.71 6.42
N GLU A 145 -27.22 10.05 5.52
CA GLU A 145 -26.80 11.43 5.24
C GLU A 145 -28.02 12.29 4.84
N LYS A 146 -28.82 11.84 3.86
CA LYS A 146 -30.06 12.54 3.44
C LYS A 146 -31.07 12.72 4.57
N VAL A 147 -31.23 11.73 5.45
CA VAL A 147 -32.10 11.83 6.64
C VAL A 147 -31.58 12.95 7.55
N ALA A 148 -30.27 12.99 7.82
CA ALA A 148 -29.66 14.01 8.66
C ALA A 148 -29.81 15.43 8.06
N GLU A 149 -29.71 15.56 6.73
CA GLU A 149 -29.87 16.86 6.06
C GLU A 149 -31.27 17.44 6.12
N LYS A 150 -32.29 16.58 5.98
CA LYS A 150 -33.68 17.03 5.89
C LYS A 150 -34.40 17.01 7.23
N THR A 151 -33.86 16.32 8.24
CA THR A 151 -34.52 16.11 9.54
C THR A 151 -33.53 16.02 10.70
N ASP A 152 -34.03 16.21 11.92
CA ASP A 152 -33.29 15.98 13.16
C ASP A 152 -33.36 14.51 13.66
N LEU A 153 -33.67 13.56 12.76
CA LEU A 153 -33.76 12.13 13.05
C LEU A 153 -32.40 11.41 12.97
N ALA A 154 -31.41 11.97 12.29
CA ALA A 154 -30.07 11.37 12.20
C ALA A 154 -28.97 12.41 12.41
N ARG A 155 -27.87 11.98 13.05
CA ARG A 155 -26.61 12.70 13.12
C ARG A 155 -25.46 11.72 12.92
N ILE A 156 -24.53 12.06 12.03
CA ILE A 156 -23.32 11.26 11.77
C ILE A 156 -22.12 12.05 12.32
N VAL A 157 -21.25 11.40 13.09
CA VAL A 157 -20.03 12.00 13.65
C VAL A 157 -18.84 11.08 13.37
N THR A 158 -18.02 11.46 12.38
CA THR A 158 -16.74 10.80 12.09
C THR A 158 -15.61 11.40 12.91
N LYS A 159 -14.45 10.73 12.92
CA LYS A 159 -13.29 11.01 13.81
C LYS A 159 -13.71 11.05 15.30
N ALA A 160 -14.66 10.20 15.67
CA ALA A 160 -15.28 10.10 16.99
C ALA A 160 -15.00 8.72 17.62
N LYS A 161 -13.89 8.61 18.35
CA LYS A 161 -13.48 7.35 18.97
C LYS A 161 -14.22 7.12 20.28
N VAL A 162 -15.27 6.29 20.25
CA VAL A 162 -15.91 5.78 21.47
C VAL A 162 -14.91 4.91 22.24
N PHE A 163 -14.70 5.21 23.52
CA PHE A 163 -13.73 4.49 24.36
C PHE A 163 -14.29 4.03 25.71
N LYS A 164 -15.51 4.42 26.07
CA LYS A 164 -16.16 4.05 27.32
C LYS A 164 -17.69 3.99 27.15
N LEU A 165 -18.30 2.93 27.69
CA LEU A 165 -19.75 2.85 27.86
C LEU A 165 -20.15 3.44 29.23
N VAL A 166 -21.32 4.06 29.27
CA VAL A 166 -21.91 4.67 30.47
C VAL A 166 -23.01 3.75 30.97
N THR A 167 -23.04 3.51 32.28
CA THR A 167 -24.02 2.62 32.93
C THR A 167 -24.75 3.28 34.07
N GLU A 168 -26.02 2.89 34.28
CA GLU A 168 -26.80 3.19 35.48
C GLU A 168 -27.34 1.85 36.02
N GLY A 169 -26.87 1.43 37.19
CA GLY A 169 -27.13 0.08 37.69
C GLY A 169 -26.53 -0.98 36.75
N ASN A 170 -27.38 -1.86 36.22
CA ASN A 170 -27.02 -2.88 35.23
C ASN A 170 -27.35 -2.49 33.77
N ALA A 171 -27.90 -1.29 33.52
CA ALA A 171 -28.26 -0.83 32.19
C ALA A 171 -27.11 -0.03 31.55
N CYS A 172 -26.91 -0.19 30.25
CA CYS A 172 -26.11 0.74 29.44
C CYS A 172 -26.99 1.92 29.02
N VAL A 173 -26.55 3.14 29.32
CA VAL A 173 -27.34 4.37 29.15
C VAL A 173 -26.68 5.41 28.24
N GLY A 174 -25.51 5.09 27.67
CA GLY A 174 -24.80 5.99 26.79
C GLY A 174 -23.34 5.60 26.55
N CYS A 175 -22.57 6.50 25.96
CA CYS A 175 -21.14 6.33 25.74
C CYS A 175 -20.37 7.65 25.82
N VAL A 176 -19.05 7.56 26.03
CA VAL A 176 -18.10 8.68 25.93
C VAL A 176 -17.20 8.44 24.72
N TYR A 177 -17.03 9.49 23.89
CA TYR A 177 -16.14 9.48 22.73
C TYR A 177 -15.17 10.65 22.74
N GLU A 178 -13.98 10.43 22.17
CA GLU A 178 -13.00 11.47 21.90
C GLU A 178 -13.14 11.95 20.45
N LYS A 179 -13.08 13.28 20.24
CA LYS A 179 -12.96 13.91 18.93
C LYS A 179 -12.16 15.20 19.05
N GLY A 180 -11.07 15.33 18.29
CA GLY A 180 -10.25 16.55 18.26
C GLY A 180 -9.57 16.86 19.60
N GLY A 181 -9.23 15.83 20.38
CA GLY A 181 -8.65 15.97 21.72
C GLY A 181 -9.66 16.31 22.83
N GLN A 182 -10.95 16.38 22.51
CA GLN A 182 -12.02 16.67 23.47
C GLN A 182 -12.93 15.46 23.68
N ASN A 183 -13.39 15.27 24.91
CA ASN A 183 -14.32 14.19 25.28
C ASN A 183 -15.77 14.69 25.26
N PHE A 184 -16.63 13.94 24.59
CA PHE A 184 -18.06 14.17 24.47
C PHE A 184 -18.83 12.97 25.00
N GLN A 185 -20.07 13.18 25.44
CA GLN A 185 -20.92 12.13 26.00
C GLN A 185 -22.30 12.15 25.33
N GLU A 186 -22.77 10.97 24.92
CA GLU A 186 -24.11 10.76 24.38
C GLU A 186 -24.91 9.87 25.33
N PHE A 187 -26.22 10.07 25.37
CA PHE A 187 -27.17 9.23 26.13
C PHE A 187 -28.19 8.58 25.18
N GLY A 188 -28.57 7.34 25.49
CA GLY A 188 -29.38 6.47 24.64
C GLY A 188 -29.00 5.00 24.81
N PRO A 189 -29.84 4.03 24.38
CA PRO A 189 -29.38 2.66 24.16
C PRO A 189 -28.25 2.64 23.13
N VAL A 190 -27.24 1.81 23.36
CA VAL A 190 -26.03 1.70 22.54
C VAL A 190 -26.07 0.42 21.71
N ILE A 191 -25.90 0.58 20.40
CA ILE A 191 -25.70 -0.50 19.43
C ILE A 191 -24.22 -0.50 19.03
N LEU A 192 -23.48 -1.52 19.45
CA LEU A 192 -22.11 -1.74 19.03
C LEU A 192 -22.10 -2.38 17.64
N ALA A 193 -21.40 -1.75 16.69
CA ALA A 193 -21.23 -2.21 15.31
C ALA A 193 -19.79 -2.00 14.82
N SER A 194 -18.81 -2.10 15.73
CA SER A 194 -17.41 -1.69 15.54
C SER A 194 -16.55 -2.62 14.66
N GLY A 195 -17.11 -3.72 14.15
CA GLY A 195 -16.35 -4.80 13.52
C GLY A 195 -15.56 -5.65 14.51
N GLY A 196 -14.76 -6.59 13.97
CA GLY A 196 -13.96 -7.54 14.74
C GLY A 196 -12.61 -7.01 15.24
N PHE A 197 -11.64 -7.92 15.37
CA PHE A 197 -10.29 -7.66 15.91
C PHE A 197 -9.14 -8.19 15.00
N GLY A 198 -9.44 -8.54 13.75
CA GLY A 198 -8.52 -9.20 12.82
C GLY A 198 -7.38 -8.35 12.25
N ALA A 199 -7.19 -7.11 12.72
CA ALA A 199 -6.05 -6.25 12.39
C ALA A 199 -5.20 -5.82 13.61
N ASP A 200 -5.61 -6.19 14.83
CA ASP A 200 -4.87 -5.84 16.05
C ASP A 200 -3.72 -6.84 16.27
N PHE A 201 -2.50 -6.46 15.91
CA PHE A 201 -1.29 -7.29 16.05
C PHE A 201 -0.45 -6.94 17.29
N THR A 202 -0.95 -6.11 18.21
CA THR A 202 -0.25 -5.79 19.45
C THR A 202 -0.21 -6.99 20.41
N SER A 203 0.70 -6.97 21.37
CA SER A 203 0.82 -8.02 22.40
C SER A 203 -0.37 -8.09 23.37
N ASN A 204 -1.18 -7.03 23.47
CA ASN A 204 -2.40 -6.96 24.28
C ASN A 204 -3.70 -7.04 23.43
N SER A 205 -3.59 -7.48 22.18
CA SER A 205 -4.72 -7.69 21.28
C SER A 205 -5.51 -8.95 21.63
N LEU A 206 -6.80 -8.97 21.28
CA LEU A 206 -7.61 -10.20 21.33
C LEU A 206 -7.02 -11.27 20.39
N LEU A 207 -6.44 -10.86 19.26
CA LEU A 207 -5.79 -11.80 18.34
C LEU A 207 -4.59 -12.49 18.99
N ALA A 208 -3.72 -11.76 19.68
CA ALA A 208 -2.57 -12.33 20.40
C ALA A 208 -2.98 -13.17 21.61
N GLN A 209 -4.06 -12.79 22.31
CA GLN A 209 -4.58 -13.55 23.45
C GLN A 209 -5.19 -14.89 23.05
N TYR A 210 -6.02 -14.92 22.00
CA TYR A 210 -6.81 -16.10 21.64
C TYR A 210 -6.21 -16.93 20.49
N ARG A 211 -5.46 -16.31 19.58
CA ARG A 211 -4.86 -16.96 18.39
C ARG A 211 -3.45 -16.43 18.07
N PRO A 212 -2.49 -16.55 19.02
CA PRO A 212 -1.10 -16.14 18.80
C PRO A 212 -0.43 -16.89 17.64
N ASP A 213 -0.91 -18.10 17.33
CA ASP A 213 -0.48 -18.90 16.17
C ASP A 213 -0.72 -18.18 14.83
N LEU A 214 -1.73 -17.31 14.74
CA LEU A 214 -2.06 -16.59 13.51
C LEU A 214 -1.28 -15.28 13.31
N LEU A 215 -0.60 -14.75 14.33
CA LEU A 215 0.05 -13.42 14.26
C LEU A 215 1.06 -13.28 13.11
N HIS A 216 1.64 -14.39 12.65
CA HIS A 216 2.56 -14.42 11.51
C HIS A 216 1.87 -14.16 10.16
N LEU A 217 0.57 -14.43 10.02
CA LEU A 217 -0.16 -14.26 8.76
C LEU A 217 -0.47 -12.78 8.46
N PRO A 218 -0.56 -12.40 7.17
CA PRO A 218 -1.17 -11.13 6.76
C PRO A 218 -2.69 -11.13 7.02
N THR A 219 -3.33 -9.95 6.93
CA THR A 219 -4.77 -9.76 7.08
C THR A 219 -5.40 -9.09 5.86
N THR A 220 -6.72 -9.21 5.70
CA THR A 220 -7.53 -8.43 4.73
C THR A 220 -8.27 -7.26 5.39
N ASN A 221 -8.15 -7.14 6.70
CA ASN A 221 -8.81 -6.12 7.50
C ASN A 221 -8.14 -4.74 7.32
N GLY A 222 -8.92 -3.66 7.44
CA GLY A 222 -8.36 -2.33 7.70
C GLY A 222 -7.84 -2.22 9.13
N GLU A 223 -6.88 -1.31 9.35
CA GLU A 223 -6.22 -1.07 10.64
C GLU A 223 -7.19 -0.67 11.77
N HIS A 224 -8.39 -0.21 11.42
CA HIS A 224 -9.48 0.07 12.36
C HIS A 224 -10.08 -1.19 13.05
N CYS A 225 -9.81 -2.41 12.56
CA CYS A 225 -10.42 -3.65 13.06
C CYS A 225 -9.71 -4.17 14.33
N THR A 226 -9.96 -3.50 15.46
CA THR A 226 -9.18 -3.64 16.72
C THR A 226 -9.92 -4.19 17.94
N GLY A 227 -11.17 -4.64 17.77
CA GLY A 227 -11.97 -5.23 18.86
C GLY A 227 -12.43 -4.25 19.94
N ASP A 228 -12.37 -2.94 19.70
CA ASP A 228 -12.67 -1.91 20.69
C ASP A 228 -14.07 -2.09 21.32
N GLY A 229 -15.09 -2.40 20.51
CA GLY A 229 -16.45 -2.67 20.98
C GLY A 229 -16.58 -3.90 21.88
N ILE A 230 -15.83 -4.98 21.59
CA ILE A 230 -15.80 -6.19 22.43
C ILE A 230 -15.20 -5.82 23.79
N LYS A 231 -14.01 -5.20 23.79
CA LYS A 231 -13.30 -4.75 25.00
C LYS A 231 -14.18 -3.81 25.85
N MET A 232 -14.94 -2.90 25.22
CA MET A 232 -15.89 -2.02 25.91
C MET A 232 -17.11 -2.74 26.48
N GLY A 233 -17.66 -3.74 25.78
CA GLY A 233 -18.77 -4.54 26.28
C GLY A 233 -18.36 -5.40 27.49
N GLU A 234 -17.22 -6.09 27.39
CA GLU A 234 -16.65 -6.89 28.48
C GLU A 234 -16.39 -6.04 29.73
N ALA A 235 -15.91 -4.80 29.56
CA ALA A 235 -15.66 -3.86 30.65
C ALA A 235 -16.93 -3.46 31.45
N ILE A 236 -18.13 -3.66 30.90
CA ILE A 236 -19.41 -3.48 31.62
C ILE A 236 -20.15 -4.79 31.89
N GLY A 237 -19.45 -5.93 31.79
CA GLY A 237 -19.96 -7.26 32.16
C GLY A 237 -20.70 -8.00 31.04
N ALA A 238 -20.62 -7.55 29.79
CA ALA A 238 -21.08 -8.34 28.64
C ALA A 238 -20.17 -9.57 28.48
N LYS A 239 -20.79 -10.71 28.15
CA LYS A 239 -20.11 -11.99 27.97
C LYS A 239 -19.65 -12.13 26.51
N SER A 240 -18.40 -12.47 26.29
CA SER A 240 -17.90 -12.88 24.98
C SER A 240 -18.06 -14.38 24.74
N ILE A 241 -18.02 -14.78 23.46
CA ILE A 241 -18.08 -16.18 23.01
C ILE A 241 -17.24 -16.34 21.75
N ASP A 242 -16.73 -17.56 21.52
CA ASP A 242 -16.06 -18.00 20.28
C ASP A 242 -14.80 -17.19 19.87
N LEU A 243 -14.15 -16.44 20.78
CA LEU A 243 -13.01 -15.56 20.47
C LEU A 243 -11.77 -16.29 19.91
N GLU A 244 -11.63 -17.59 20.16
CA GLU A 244 -10.63 -18.45 19.53
C GLU A 244 -10.89 -18.72 18.04
N TRP A 245 -12.12 -18.53 17.57
CA TRP A 245 -12.54 -18.79 16.20
C TRP A 245 -12.29 -17.57 15.30
N VAL A 246 -11.02 -17.41 14.91
CA VAL A 246 -10.57 -16.51 13.86
C VAL A 246 -10.41 -17.29 12.54
N GLN A 247 -11.12 -16.88 11.49
CA GLN A 247 -11.08 -17.49 10.17
C GLN A 247 -9.93 -16.91 9.32
N VAL A 248 -9.17 -17.84 8.75
CA VAL A 248 -8.20 -17.59 7.68
C VAL A 248 -8.90 -17.80 6.33
N HIS A 249 -8.73 -16.87 5.39
CA HIS A 249 -9.20 -16.99 4.01
C HIS A 249 -8.08 -17.54 3.12
N PRO A 250 -8.35 -18.49 2.21
CA PRO A 250 -7.31 -19.09 1.37
C PRO A 250 -6.78 -18.17 0.27
N THR A 251 -7.56 -17.20 -0.18
CA THR A 251 -7.25 -16.40 -1.38
C THR A 251 -6.99 -14.92 -1.09
N GLY A 252 -6.01 -14.60 -0.25
CA GLY A 252 -5.45 -13.25 -0.21
C GLY A 252 -4.45 -13.05 -1.34
N LEU A 253 -4.59 -11.97 -2.09
CA LEU A 253 -3.81 -11.68 -3.28
C LEU A 253 -2.39 -11.25 -2.92
N VAL A 254 -1.40 -11.89 -3.54
CA VAL A 254 0.02 -11.58 -3.40
C VAL A 254 0.42 -10.66 -4.56
N LYS A 255 0.74 -9.41 -4.24
CA LYS A 255 1.36 -8.48 -5.21
C LYS A 255 2.84 -8.86 -5.36
N PRO A 256 3.36 -9.18 -6.56
CA PRO A 256 4.72 -9.76 -6.69
C PRO A 256 5.86 -8.86 -6.20
N ASP A 257 5.71 -7.53 -6.31
CA ASP A 257 6.66 -6.51 -5.86
C ASP A 257 6.53 -6.16 -4.37
N ASP A 258 5.45 -6.58 -3.71
CA ASP A 258 5.23 -6.42 -2.27
C ASP A 258 4.61 -7.70 -1.66
N ALA A 259 5.31 -8.82 -1.88
CA ALA A 259 4.81 -10.15 -1.52
C ALA A 259 4.56 -10.30 0.00
N ASP A 260 5.31 -9.58 0.82
CA ASP A 260 5.24 -9.62 2.29
C ASP A 260 4.25 -8.60 2.90
N ALA A 261 3.51 -7.83 2.08
CA ALA A 261 2.52 -6.85 2.55
C ALA A 261 1.61 -7.42 3.65
N LYS A 262 1.61 -6.80 4.84
CA LYS A 262 0.85 -7.27 6.01
C LYS A 262 -0.66 -7.15 5.81
N ILE A 263 -1.12 -6.16 5.04
CA ILE A 263 -2.50 -6.04 4.57
C ILE A 263 -2.54 -6.45 3.09
N LYS A 264 -3.44 -7.37 2.74
CA LYS A 264 -3.60 -7.90 1.37
C LYS A 264 -5.02 -7.71 0.85
N PHE A 265 -5.15 -7.46 -0.45
CA PHE A 265 -6.45 -7.49 -1.11
C PHE A 265 -7.03 -8.91 -1.11
N LEU A 266 -8.35 -9.02 -0.97
CA LEU A 266 -9.06 -10.29 -1.00
C LEU A 266 -9.44 -10.64 -2.45
N ALA A 267 -8.97 -11.79 -2.95
CA ALA A 267 -9.54 -12.38 -4.17
C ALA A 267 -10.95 -12.88 -3.83
N ALA A 268 -11.97 -12.41 -4.54
CA ALA A 268 -13.35 -12.79 -4.29
C ALA A 268 -13.53 -14.31 -4.32
N GLU A 269 -14.25 -14.87 -3.35
CA GLU A 269 -14.61 -16.29 -3.37
C GLU A 269 -15.49 -16.64 -4.57
N ALA A 270 -16.20 -15.63 -5.12
CA ALA A 270 -16.92 -15.72 -6.37
C ALA A 270 -16.04 -16.17 -7.56
N LEU A 271 -14.73 -15.85 -7.58
CA LEU A 271 -13.80 -16.33 -8.61
C LEU A 271 -13.72 -17.87 -8.66
N ARG A 272 -13.75 -18.52 -7.48
CA ARG A 272 -13.82 -19.99 -7.35
C ARG A 272 -15.24 -20.49 -7.64
N GLY A 273 -16.25 -19.72 -7.23
CA GLY A 273 -17.67 -19.99 -7.51
C GLY A 273 -17.99 -20.09 -9.01
N VAL A 274 -17.39 -19.24 -9.83
CA VAL A 274 -17.57 -19.23 -11.31
C VAL A 274 -16.63 -20.17 -12.06
N GLY A 275 -15.93 -21.09 -11.36
CA GLY A 275 -15.12 -22.14 -11.99
C GLY A 275 -13.60 -22.02 -11.80
N GLY A 276 -13.10 -20.97 -11.16
CA GLY A 276 -11.67 -20.81 -10.88
C GLY A 276 -11.11 -21.93 -10.01
N ILE A 277 -10.01 -22.55 -10.47
CA ILE A 277 -9.31 -23.64 -9.76
C ILE A 277 -8.09 -23.12 -9.00
N ILE A 278 -7.61 -23.87 -8.00
CA ILE A 278 -6.37 -23.55 -7.30
C ILE A 278 -5.29 -24.57 -7.67
N LEU A 279 -4.17 -24.06 -8.19
CA LEU A 279 -2.97 -24.84 -8.49
C LEU A 279 -1.88 -24.60 -7.43
N ASN A 280 -1.09 -25.63 -7.14
CA ASN A 280 0.14 -25.52 -6.36
C ASN A 280 1.35 -25.13 -7.24
N ALA A 281 2.54 -25.10 -6.65
CA ALA A 281 3.79 -24.81 -7.37
C ALA A 281 4.06 -25.77 -8.55
N GLU A 282 3.63 -27.03 -8.41
CA GLU A 282 3.78 -28.09 -9.42
C GLU A 282 2.68 -28.07 -10.50
N GLY A 283 1.79 -27.08 -10.52
CA GLY A 283 0.72 -26.97 -11.52
C GLY A 283 -0.47 -27.90 -11.30
N LYS A 284 -0.59 -28.51 -10.12
CA LYS A 284 -1.64 -29.49 -9.79
C LYS A 284 -2.70 -28.92 -8.85
N ARG A 285 -3.94 -29.37 -9.01
CA ARG A 285 -5.00 -29.21 -8.02
C ARG A 285 -4.73 -30.07 -6.78
N PHE A 286 -5.18 -29.62 -5.61
CA PHE A 286 -4.92 -30.29 -4.33
C PHE A 286 -6.07 -30.15 -3.31
N CYS A 287 -7.20 -29.55 -3.67
CA CYS A 287 -8.34 -29.38 -2.79
C CYS A 287 -9.64 -29.15 -3.56
N ASN A 288 -10.77 -29.26 -2.86
CA ASN A 288 -12.05 -28.73 -3.33
C ASN A 288 -12.06 -27.21 -3.15
N GLU A 289 -12.03 -26.47 -4.26
CA GLU A 289 -12.02 -25.01 -4.25
C GLU A 289 -13.32 -24.38 -3.70
N LEU A 290 -14.39 -25.16 -3.57
CA LEU A 290 -15.67 -24.79 -2.93
C LEU A 290 -15.87 -25.47 -1.56
N GLY A 291 -14.81 -26.06 -1.01
CA GLY A 291 -14.79 -26.53 0.38
C GLY A 291 -14.86 -25.36 1.37
N ARG A 292 -15.01 -25.68 2.65
CA ARG A 292 -14.94 -24.66 3.71
C ARG A 292 -13.56 -24.02 3.75
N ARG A 293 -13.49 -22.76 4.20
CA ARG A 293 -12.24 -21.98 4.22
C ARG A 293 -11.16 -22.62 5.08
N ASP A 294 -11.53 -23.13 6.26
CA ASP A 294 -10.63 -23.87 7.16
C ASP A 294 -10.02 -25.13 6.49
N TYR A 295 -10.83 -25.87 5.74
CA TYR A 295 -10.37 -26.99 4.91
C TYR A 295 -9.42 -26.52 3.81
N VAL A 296 -9.79 -25.52 3.00
CA VAL A 296 -8.95 -25.06 1.87
C VAL A 296 -7.59 -24.53 2.38
N THR A 297 -7.57 -23.74 3.46
CA THR A 297 -6.31 -23.30 4.09
C THR A 297 -5.54 -24.47 4.69
N GLY A 298 -6.23 -25.47 5.24
CA GLY A 298 -5.63 -26.70 5.76
C GLY A 298 -4.95 -27.54 4.68
N GLU A 299 -5.53 -27.65 3.48
CA GLU A 299 -4.87 -28.30 2.34
C GLU A 299 -3.74 -27.45 1.76
N MET A 300 -3.86 -26.10 1.77
CA MET A 300 -2.74 -25.22 1.40
C MET A 300 -1.52 -25.45 2.32
N TRP A 301 -1.70 -25.58 3.63
CA TRP A 301 -0.58 -25.86 4.56
C TRP A 301 0.08 -27.24 4.37
N LYS A 302 -0.60 -28.19 3.70
CA LYS A 302 -0.03 -29.50 3.33
C LYS A 302 0.60 -29.51 1.92
N SER A 303 0.32 -28.48 1.12
CA SER A 303 0.70 -28.35 -0.28
C SER A 303 1.84 -27.33 -0.43
N LYS A 304 2.41 -27.22 -1.64
CA LYS A 304 3.62 -26.43 -1.88
C LYS A 304 3.32 -25.08 -2.57
N PRO A 305 3.65 -23.94 -1.93
CA PRO A 305 3.53 -22.62 -2.55
C PRO A 305 4.64 -22.39 -3.61
N PRO A 306 4.46 -21.44 -4.55
CA PRO A 306 3.36 -20.48 -4.65
C PRO A 306 2.05 -21.11 -5.16
N PHE A 307 0.95 -20.73 -4.51
CA PHE A 307 -0.40 -21.13 -4.93
C PHE A 307 -0.95 -20.12 -5.94
N ARG A 308 -1.69 -20.61 -6.94
CA ARG A 308 -2.27 -19.79 -8.01
C ARG A 308 -3.76 -20.07 -8.14
N LEU A 309 -4.56 -19.01 -8.13
CA LEU A 309 -5.98 -19.04 -8.50
C LEU A 309 -6.08 -18.76 -9.99
N CYS A 310 -6.54 -19.74 -10.77
CA CYS A 310 -6.58 -19.69 -12.23
C CYS A 310 -8.04 -19.72 -12.73
N LEU A 311 -8.41 -18.76 -13.57
CA LEU A 311 -9.70 -18.70 -14.27
C LEU A 311 -9.45 -18.84 -15.78
N ASN A 312 -10.10 -19.81 -16.42
CA ASN A 312 -10.19 -19.91 -17.89
C ASN A 312 -11.11 -18.81 -18.45
N LYS A 313 -11.27 -18.75 -19.79
CA LYS A 313 -12.08 -17.72 -20.44
C LYS A 313 -13.51 -17.68 -19.91
N ALA A 314 -14.23 -18.80 -19.93
CA ALA A 314 -15.63 -18.86 -19.50
C ALA A 314 -15.82 -18.42 -18.04
N ALA A 315 -14.93 -18.85 -17.14
CA ALA A 315 -14.93 -18.42 -15.75
C ALA A 315 -14.62 -16.92 -15.59
N SER A 316 -13.70 -16.38 -16.38
CA SER A 316 -13.34 -14.96 -16.32
C SER A 316 -14.40 -14.05 -16.96
N ASP A 317 -15.07 -14.46 -18.04
CA ASP A 317 -16.12 -13.68 -18.72
C ASP A 317 -17.29 -13.37 -17.76
N GLU A 318 -17.73 -14.33 -16.94
CA GLU A 318 -18.81 -14.15 -15.94
C GLU A 318 -18.48 -13.15 -14.80
N ILE A 319 -17.21 -12.82 -14.62
CA ILE A 319 -16.71 -12.00 -13.52
C ILE A 319 -15.64 -11.00 -13.98
N ILE A 320 -15.71 -10.61 -15.26
CA ILE A 320 -14.63 -9.88 -15.96
C ILE A 320 -14.28 -8.55 -15.30
N TRP A 321 -15.25 -7.89 -14.65
CA TRP A 321 -15.01 -6.68 -13.87
C TRP A 321 -14.00 -6.91 -12.73
N HIS A 322 -14.12 -8.01 -11.98
CA HIS A 322 -13.14 -8.37 -10.94
C HIS A 322 -11.77 -8.68 -11.56
N CYS A 323 -11.74 -9.44 -12.66
CA CYS A 323 -10.49 -9.79 -13.34
C CYS A 323 -9.74 -8.53 -13.82
N LYS A 324 -10.43 -7.61 -14.51
CA LYS A 324 -9.89 -6.30 -14.90
C LYS A 324 -9.43 -5.48 -13.71
N HIS A 325 -10.25 -5.35 -12.66
CA HIS A 325 -9.90 -4.60 -11.45
C HIS A 325 -8.65 -5.15 -10.75
N TYR A 326 -8.51 -6.47 -10.63
CA TYR A 326 -7.33 -7.08 -10.03
C TYR A 326 -6.09 -6.99 -10.94
N THR A 327 -6.27 -6.96 -12.27
CA THR A 327 -5.18 -6.75 -13.23
C THR A 327 -4.67 -5.32 -13.26
N GLY A 328 -5.55 -4.31 -13.30
CA GLY A 328 -5.15 -2.89 -13.15
C GLY A 328 -4.42 -2.62 -11.82
N ARG A 329 -4.75 -3.38 -10.77
CA ARG A 329 -4.02 -3.34 -9.49
C ARG A 329 -2.69 -4.11 -9.43
N GLY A 330 -2.28 -4.79 -10.50
CA GLY A 330 -1.04 -5.58 -10.55
C GLY A 330 -1.03 -6.81 -9.62
N VAL A 331 -2.20 -7.28 -9.17
CA VAL A 331 -2.37 -8.45 -8.29
C VAL A 331 -2.94 -9.68 -8.99
N MET A 332 -3.29 -9.55 -10.27
CA MET A 332 -3.70 -10.62 -11.18
C MET A 332 -3.07 -10.36 -12.55
N LYS A 333 -2.66 -11.42 -13.25
CA LYS A 333 -2.04 -11.34 -14.58
C LYS A 333 -2.87 -12.12 -15.59
N PHE A 334 -3.03 -11.55 -16.78
CA PHE A 334 -3.60 -12.21 -17.94
C PHE A 334 -2.52 -13.00 -18.70
N TYR A 335 -2.92 -14.14 -19.26
CA TYR A 335 -2.13 -15.00 -20.13
C TYR A 335 -2.95 -15.29 -21.39
N SER A 336 -2.34 -15.08 -22.55
CA SER A 336 -2.91 -15.37 -23.86
C SER A 336 -3.21 -16.85 -24.07
N SER A 337 -2.48 -17.74 -23.40
CA SER A 337 -2.57 -19.18 -23.57
C SER A 337 -2.17 -19.95 -22.30
N GLY A 338 -2.59 -21.22 -22.18
CA GLY A 338 -2.10 -22.12 -21.13
C GLY A 338 -0.62 -22.50 -21.31
N GLU A 339 -0.08 -22.41 -22.53
CA GLU A 339 1.36 -22.57 -22.82
C GLU A 339 2.19 -21.43 -22.19
N ASP A 340 1.72 -20.18 -22.31
CA ASP A 340 2.34 -19.02 -21.64
C ASP A 340 2.27 -19.14 -20.11
N LEU A 341 1.15 -19.64 -19.59
CA LEU A 341 0.99 -19.89 -18.15
C LEU A 341 1.94 -20.98 -17.66
N ALA A 342 2.02 -22.14 -18.34
CA ALA A 342 2.93 -23.23 -17.97
C ALA A 342 4.40 -22.75 -17.95
N LYS A 343 4.78 -21.95 -18.94
CA LYS A 343 6.11 -21.35 -19.07
C LYS A 343 6.45 -20.37 -17.93
N ASP A 344 5.52 -19.50 -17.54
CA ASP A 344 5.69 -18.59 -16.38
C ASP A 344 5.74 -19.37 -15.05
N MET A 345 4.94 -20.43 -14.94
CA MET A 345 4.93 -21.32 -13.78
C MET A 345 6.20 -22.16 -13.64
N GLY A 346 6.94 -22.39 -14.73
CA GLY A 346 8.10 -23.27 -14.76
C GLY A 346 7.73 -24.76 -14.73
N VAL A 347 6.55 -25.12 -15.25
CA VAL A 347 6.05 -26.50 -15.33
C VAL A 347 5.85 -26.93 -16.78
N ALA A 348 5.81 -28.25 -17.02
CA ALA A 348 5.46 -28.78 -18.34
C ALA A 348 3.96 -28.55 -18.63
N LEU A 349 3.61 -28.19 -19.86
CA LEU A 349 2.23 -27.87 -20.27
C LEU A 349 1.29 -29.06 -20.01
N GLU A 350 1.78 -30.27 -20.28
CA GLU A 350 1.09 -31.54 -20.11
C GLU A 350 0.60 -31.75 -18.67
N VAL A 351 1.24 -31.13 -17.67
CA VAL A 351 0.81 -31.20 -16.27
C VAL A 351 -0.46 -30.36 -16.02
N ILE A 352 -0.57 -29.20 -16.67
CA ILE A 352 -1.77 -28.36 -16.58
C ILE A 352 -2.89 -28.96 -17.42
N GLU A 353 -2.59 -29.46 -18.63
CA GLU A 353 -3.52 -30.22 -19.47
C GLU A 353 -4.11 -31.42 -18.71
N GLN A 354 -3.26 -32.27 -18.11
CA GLN A 354 -3.71 -33.41 -17.29
C GLN A 354 -4.55 -32.96 -16.09
N THR A 355 -4.14 -31.90 -15.38
CA THR A 355 -4.87 -31.38 -14.21
C THR A 355 -6.28 -30.90 -14.58
N HIS A 356 -6.44 -30.29 -15.76
CA HIS A 356 -7.75 -29.91 -16.30
C HIS A 356 -8.56 -31.11 -16.79
N GLU A 357 -7.92 -32.09 -17.44
CA GLU A 357 -8.61 -33.30 -17.91
C GLU A 357 -9.16 -34.14 -16.75
N GLU A 358 -8.38 -34.34 -15.68
CA GLU A 358 -8.83 -35.04 -14.47
C GLU A 358 -10.04 -34.34 -13.83
N HIS A 359 -10.01 -33.00 -13.76
CA HIS A 359 -11.11 -32.18 -13.25
C HIS A 359 -12.35 -32.25 -14.14
N TYR A 360 -12.17 -32.21 -15.47
CA TYR A 360 -13.24 -32.34 -16.47
C TYR A 360 -13.91 -33.73 -16.41
N GLN A 361 -13.12 -34.80 -16.36
CA GLN A 361 -13.64 -36.17 -16.26
C GLN A 361 -14.36 -36.43 -14.93
N ALA A 362 -13.88 -35.86 -13.81
CA ALA A 362 -14.60 -35.92 -12.54
C ALA A 362 -15.97 -35.23 -12.63
N ALA A 363 -16.04 -34.07 -13.28
CA ALA A 363 -17.29 -33.35 -13.50
C ALA A 363 -18.26 -34.11 -14.41
N LYS A 364 -17.82 -34.69 -15.53
CA LYS A 364 -18.67 -35.50 -16.43
C LYS A 364 -19.21 -36.76 -15.77
N LYS A 365 -18.45 -37.37 -14.85
CA LYS A 365 -18.96 -38.44 -13.98
C LYS A 365 -19.97 -37.93 -12.97
N THR A 366 -19.80 -36.73 -12.40
CA THR A 366 -20.81 -36.12 -11.52
C THR A 366 -22.10 -35.74 -12.27
N GLU A 367 -22.03 -35.23 -13.51
CA GLU A 367 -23.21 -34.91 -14.33
C GLU A 367 -24.12 -36.13 -14.54
N THR A 368 -23.52 -37.31 -14.75
CA THR A 368 -24.24 -38.56 -15.02
C THR A 368 -24.51 -39.40 -13.78
N GLN A 369 -23.69 -39.29 -12.73
CA GLN A 369 -23.71 -40.10 -11.51
C GLN A 369 -23.38 -39.24 -10.27
N PRO A 370 -24.26 -38.30 -9.87
CA PRO A 370 -23.94 -37.19 -8.97
C PRO A 370 -23.60 -37.56 -7.52
N ASP A 371 -23.85 -38.80 -7.11
CA ASP A 371 -23.58 -39.30 -5.75
C ASP A 371 -23.02 -40.74 -5.72
N ALA A 372 -22.36 -41.19 -6.79
CA ALA A 372 -21.78 -42.54 -6.91
C ALA A 372 -20.24 -42.62 -6.74
N GLY A 373 -19.55 -41.48 -6.61
CA GLY A 373 -18.09 -41.46 -6.51
C GLY A 373 -17.51 -42.09 -5.24
N PRO A 374 -16.21 -42.45 -5.22
CA PRO A 374 -15.59 -43.11 -4.07
C PRO A 374 -15.48 -42.19 -2.84
N TRP A 375 -15.37 -40.87 -3.04
CA TRP A 375 -15.01 -39.92 -1.99
C TRP A 375 -16.23 -39.25 -1.35
N PRO A 376 -16.20 -38.91 -0.05
CA PRO A 376 -17.26 -38.12 0.60
C PRO A 376 -17.26 -36.68 0.06
N ALA A 377 -18.43 -36.15 -0.29
CA ALA A 377 -18.60 -34.79 -0.79
C ALA A 377 -19.15 -33.81 0.26
N TYR A 378 -18.82 -32.52 0.09
CA TYR A 378 -19.43 -31.41 0.83
C TYR A 378 -20.37 -30.61 -0.08
N PRO A 379 -21.57 -30.20 0.40
CA PRO A 379 -22.09 -30.37 1.76
C PRO A 379 -22.61 -31.77 2.07
N SER A 380 -22.90 -32.61 1.08
CA SER A 380 -23.34 -34.00 1.32
C SER A 380 -23.13 -34.90 0.09
N GLY A 381 -23.10 -36.21 0.33
CA GLY A 381 -23.09 -37.23 -0.71
C GLY A 381 -21.69 -37.66 -1.12
N LYS A 382 -21.45 -37.88 -2.42
CA LYS A 382 -20.19 -38.42 -2.95
C LYS A 382 -19.59 -37.59 -4.09
N SER A 383 -18.28 -37.75 -4.30
CA SER A 383 -17.50 -37.02 -5.31
C SER A 383 -16.57 -37.96 -6.07
N TRP A 384 -16.37 -37.63 -7.35
CA TRP A 384 -15.41 -38.25 -8.26
C TRP A 384 -14.05 -37.51 -8.30
N ASP A 385 -13.93 -36.35 -7.64
CA ASP A 385 -12.74 -35.50 -7.70
C ASP A 385 -11.64 -36.00 -6.74
N GLU A 386 -10.62 -36.66 -7.31
CA GLU A 386 -9.50 -37.22 -6.55
C GLU A 386 -8.65 -36.15 -5.84
N ALA A 387 -8.45 -34.99 -6.47
CA ALA A 387 -7.72 -33.87 -5.86
C ALA A 387 -8.37 -33.35 -4.57
N SER A 388 -9.67 -33.61 -4.37
CA SER A 388 -10.40 -33.29 -3.14
C SER A 388 -10.49 -34.46 -2.16
N GLY A 389 -10.61 -35.68 -2.69
CA GLY A 389 -10.32 -36.95 -2.00
C GLY A 389 -11.12 -37.26 -0.72
N LYS A 390 -10.56 -38.13 0.13
CA LYS A 390 -11.18 -38.71 1.34
C LYS A 390 -11.48 -37.70 2.47
N THR A 391 -11.19 -36.42 2.28
CA THR A 391 -11.09 -35.37 3.31
C THR A 391 -12.40 -34.95 3.97
N GLY A 392 -13.53 -35.54 3.58
CA GLY A 392 -14.87 -35.07 3.93
C GLY A 392 -15.32 -33.82 3.17
N SER A 393 -14.49 -33.30 2.26
CA SER A 393 -14.77 -32.12 1.44
C SER A 393 -14.64 -32.34 -0.06
N GLY A 394 -14.92 -33.55 -0.57
CA GLY A 394 -14.96 -33.83 -2.01
C GLY A 394 -15.80 -32.82 -2.82
N LYS A 395 -15.28 -32.38 -3.97
CA LYS A 395 -15.95 -31.40 -4.83
C LYS A 395 -17.24 -31.97 -5.44
N LYS A 396 -18.38 -31.33 -5.17
CA LYS A 396 -19.70 -31.73 -5.70
C LYS A 396 -20.18 -30.86 -6.85
N PHE A 397 -19.75 -29.60 -6.88
CA PHE A 397 -20.25 -28.60 -7.82
C PHE A 397 -19.13 -28.15 -8.74
N TYR A 398 -19.43 -28.11 -10.02
CA TYR A 398 -18.53 -27.73 -11.10
C TYR A 398 -19.24 -26.64 -11.92
N HIS A 399 -18.47 -25.69 -12.41
CA HIS A 399 -18.93 -24.56 -13.23
C HIS A 399 -17.77 -24.15 -14.14
N ASN A 400 -18.06 -23.73 -15.37
CA ASN A 400 -17.07 -23.32 -16.38
C ASN A 400 -15.81 -24.21 -16.44
N ILE A 401 -16.01 -25.51 -16.60
CA ILE A 401 -14.95 -26.50 -16.79
C ILE A 401 -14.53 -26.58 -18.27
N ILE A 402 -13.26 -26.91 -18.51
CA ILE A 402 -12.71 -27.16 -19.85
C ILE A 402 -11.97 -28.51 -19.85
N PRO A 403 -11.97 -29.26 -20.97
CA PRO A 403 -11.13 -30.45 -21.12
C PRO A 403 -9.64 -30.08 -21.18
N GLY A 404 -8.75 -31.02 -20.89
CA GLY A 404 -7.31 -30.79 -20.90
C GLY A 404 -6.79 -30.33 -22.27
N SER A 405 -7.36 -30.87 -23.34
CA SER A 405 -7.00 -30.53 -24.73
C SER A 405 -7.29 -29.08 -25.14
N ALA A 406 -8.10 -28.33 -24.38
CA ALA A 406 -8.33 -26.91 -24.63
C ALA A 406 -7.23 -26.02 -24.02
N VAL A 407 -6.59 -26.47 -22.94
CA VAL A 407 -5.69 -25.65 -22.10
C VAL A 407 -4.60 -24.97 -22.91
N LYS A 408 -3.97 -25.67 -23.88
CA LYS A 408 -2.86 -25.13 -24.66
C LYS A 408 -3.16 -23.75 -25.26
N SER A 409 -4.35 -23.56 -25.83
CA SER A 409 -4.78 -22.30 -26.48
C SER A 409 -5.76 -21.46 -25.64
N GLU A 410 -6.17 -21.96 -24.47
CA GLU A 410 -7.11 -21.27 -23.58
C GLU A 410 -6.44 -20.06 -22.90
N PRO A 411 -7.03 -18.86 -22.92
CA PRO A 411 -6.51 -17.73 -22.17
C PRO A 411 -6.89 -17.83 -20.68
N PHE A 412 -6.02 -17.32 -19.81
CA PHE A 412 -6.20 -17.40 -18.36
C PHE A 412 -6.00 -16.07 -17.63
N TYR A 413 -6.85 -15.80 -16.64
CA TYR A 413 -6.56 -14.84 -15.58
C TYR A 413 -6.03 -15.57 -14.35
N VAL A 414 -4.85 -15.20 -13.87
CA VAL A 414 -4.18 -15.89 -12.76
C VAL A 414 -3.68 -14.92 -11.71
N ALA A 415 -3.98 -15.21 -10.44
CA ALA A 415 -3.46 -14.48 -9.29
C ALA A 415 -2.65 -15.41 -8.37
N ILE A 416 -1.53 -14.92 -7.85
CA ILE A 416 -0.79 -15.60 -6.77
C ILE A 416 -1.55 -15.35 -5.47
N ILE A 417 -1.77 -16.40 -4.68
CA ILE A 417 -2.57 -16.35 -3.46
C ILE A 417 -1.85 -16.93 -2.23
N THR A 418 -2.24 -16.47 -1.05
CA THR A 418 -1.76 -16.96 0.24
C THR A 418 -2.88 -16.96 1.29
N PRO A 419 -2.81 -17.79 2.35
CA PRO A 419 -3.73 -17.71 3.48
C PRO A 419 -3.59 -16.38 4.25
N VAL A 420 -4.71 -15.77 4.64
CA VAL A 420 -4.76 -14.46 5.33
C VAL A 420 -5.83 -14.43 6.44
N ILE A 421 -5.58 -13.72 7.53
CA ILE A 421 -6.61 -13.42 8.55
C ILE A 421 -7.73 -12.60 7.90
N HIS A 422 -8.99 -12.96 8.16
CA HIS A 422 -10.11 -12.39 7.43
C HIS A 422 -11.33 -12.03 8.28
N TYR A 423 -11.77 -12.90 9.20
CA TYR A 423 -12.97 -12.66 10.00
C TYR A 423 -12.84 -13.24 11.40
N CYS A 424 -13.28 -12.50 12.41
CA CYS A 424 -13.42 -13.00 13.78
C CYS A 424 -14.87 -13.47 13.98
N MET A 425 -15.10 -14.76 14.19
CA MET A 425 -16.46 -15.28 14.46
C MET A 425 -16.89 -15.09 15.92
N GLY A 426 -15.91 -14.92 16.81
CA GLY A 426 -16.14 -14.58 18.20
C GLY A 426 -16.30 -13.09 18.44
N GLY A 427 -17.06 -12.77 19.48
CA GLY A 427 -17.45 -11.41 19.85
C GLY A 427 -18.37 -11.43 21.07
N LEU A 428 -19.13 -10.35 21.27
CA LEU A 428 -20.13 -10.26 22.35
C LEU A 428 -21.29 -11.22 22.08
N LEU A 429 -21.60 -12.10 23.04
CA LEU A 429 -22.73 -13.01 22.94
C LEU A 429 -24.04 -12.21 22.91
N ILE A 430 -24.87 -12.49 21.89
CA ILE A 430 -26.20 -11.89 21.74
C ILE A 430 -27.31 -12.94 21.82
N ASP A 431 -28.53 -12.49 22.11
CA ASP A 431 -29.76 -13.23 21.87
C ASP A 431 -30.39 -12.91 20.50
N THR A 432 -31.62 -13.40 20.28
CA THR A 432 -32.39 -13.18 19.04
C THR A 432 -32.93 -11.77 18.86
N ASP A 433 -32.87 -10.90 19.88
CA ASP A 433 -33.16 -9.47 19.78
C ASP A 433 -31.86 -8.65 19.61
N SER A 434 -30.73 -9.32 19.35
CA SER A 434 -29.37 -8.74 19.30
C SER A 434 -28.90 -8.07 20.60
N ALA A 435 -29.56 -8.33 21.73
CA ALA A 435 -29.19 -7.75 23.00
C ALA A 435 -27.95 -8.46 23.57
N CYS A 436 -26.98 -7.70 24.08
CA CYS A 436 -25.76 -8.26 24.64
C CYS A 436 -26.05 -8.98 25.96
N ILE A 437 -25.65 -10.24 26.03
CA ILE A 437 -25.86 -11.09 27.21
C ILE A 437 -24.76 -10.84 28.23
N GLY A 438 -25.14 -10.50 29.46
CA GLY A 438 -24.24 -10.29 30.59
C GLY A 438 -23.72 -11.60 31.19
N SER A 439 -22.75 -11.49 32.11
CA SER A 439 -22.20 -12.66 32.83
C SER A 439 -23.24 -13.45 33.65
N ASN A 440 -24.38 -12.85 33.99
CA ASN A 440 -25.53 -13.49 34.63
C ASN A 440 -26.42 -14.29 33.65
N ASN A 441 -26.07 -14.35 32.36
CA ASN A 441 -26.86 -14.91 31.26
C ASN A 441 -28.22 -14.22 31.02
N LEU A 442 -28.36 -12.95 31.41
CA LEU A 442 -29.50 -12.08 31.07
C LEU A 442 -29.02 -10.97 30.13
N ALA A 443 -29.92 -10.43 29.31
CA ALA A 443 -29.61 -9.25 28.49
C ALA A 443 -29.24 -8.03 29.36
N ILE A 444 -28.22 -7.28 28.94
CA ILE A 444 -27.85 -5.98 29.51
C ILE A 444 -28.81 -4.94 28.93
N PRO A 445 -29.71 -4.31 29.73
CA PRO A 445 -30.67 -3.36 29.20
C PRO A 445 -29.98 -2.19 28.50
N GLY A 446 -30.44 -1.86 27.29
CA GLY A 446 -29.87 -0.77 26.49
C GLY A 446 -28.54 -1.08 25.79
N LEU A 447 -28.03 -2.32 25.81
CA LEU A 447 -26.82 -2.71 25.07
C LEU A 447 -27.12 -3.76 24.00
N TYR A 448 -26.75 -3.48 22.75
CA TYR A 448 -26.94 -4.35 21.59
C TYR A 448 -25.65 -4.48 20.79
N ALA A 449 -25.52 -5.54 19.98
CA ALA A 449 -24.39 -5.74 19.08
C ALA A 449 -24.82 -6.27 17.70
N ALA A 450 -24.17 -5.82 16.63
CA ALA A 450 -24.51 -6.17 15.25
C ALA A 450 -23.27 -6.33 14.33
N GLY A 451 -23.28 -7.34 13.45
CA GLY A 451 -22.13 -7.69 12.61
C GLY A 451 -20.98 -8.33 13.41
N GLU A 452 -19.76 -8.24 12.88
CA GLU A 452 -18.55 -8.95 13.39
C GLU A 452 -18.16 -8.67 14.86
N VAL A 453 -18.74 -7.66 15.51
CA VAL A 453 -18.56 -7.43 16.97
C VAL A 453 -19.42 -8.39 17.82
N ALA A 454 -20.45 -9.01 17.24
CA ALA A 454 -21.32 -10.01 17.87
C ALA A 454 -20.80 -11.44 17.63
N GLY A 455 -20.82 -12.26 18.69
CA GLY A 455 -20.36 -13.65 18.68
C GLY A 455 -21.49 -14.66 18.66
N GLY A 456 -21.17 -15.90 18.27
CA GLY A 456 -22.07 -17.06 18.31
C GLY A 456 -22.86 -17.31 17.01
N VAL A 457 -23.02 -16.30 16.14
CA VAL A 457 -23.76 -16.42 14.87
C VAL A 457 -23.13 -17.48 13.93
N HIS A 458 -21.80 -17.46 13.80
CA HIS A 458 -21.07 -18.28 12.81
C HIS A 458 -20.31 -19.46 13.42
N GLY A 459 -20.19 -19.52 14.75
CA GLY A 459 -19.42 -20.54 15.47
C GLY A 459 -18.00 -20.68 14.92
N ASN A 460 -17.56 -21.92 14.67
CA ASN A 460 -16.16 -22.18 14.38
C ASN A 460 -15.72 -21.88 12.93
N ASN A 461 -16.64 -21.61 12.00
CA ASN A 461 -16.32 -21.24 10.61
C ASN A 461 -17.51 -20.56 9.90
N ARG A 462 -17.32 -19.32 9.46
CA ARG A 462 -18.29 -18.56 8.66
C ARG A 462 -18.31 -18.98 7.19
N LEU A 463 -19.50 -19.08 6.58
CA LEU A 463 -19.65 -19.28 5.13
C LEU A 463 -19.42 -17.99 4.32
N GLY A 464 -18.99 -18.13 3.06
CA GLY A 464 -18.84 -17.00 2.13
C GLY A 464 -20.16 -16.24 1.97
N GLY A 465 -20.15 -14.90 1.95
CA GLY A 465 -21.38 -14.08 1.85
C GLY A 465 -22.19 -13.90 3.14
N ASN A 466 -22.04 -14.75 4.16
CA ASN A 466 -22.75 -14.60 5.44
C ASN A 466 -22.35 -13.33 6.22
N SER A 467 -21.19 -12.72 5.99
CA SER A 467 -20.74 -11.52 6.73
C SER A 467 -21.51 -10.25 6.38
N LEU A 468 -21.86 -10.06 5.11
CA LEU A 468 -22.71 -8.93 4.72
C LEU A 468 -24.15 -9.17 5.19
N LEU A 469 -24.62 -10.41 5.13
CA LEU A 469 -25.95 -10.78 5.62
C LEU A 469 -26.08 -10.58 7.13
N ASP A 470 -25.08 -11.00 7.91
CA ASP A 470 -25.00 -10.77 9.36
C ASP A 470 -25.11 -9.28 9.70
N CYS A 471 -24.30 -8.44 9.04
CA CYS A 471 -24.37 -6.99 9.19
C CYS A 471 -25.78 -6.44 8.96
N VAL A 472 -26.47 -6.88 7.90
CA VAL A 472 -27.84 -6.40 7.62
C VAL A 472 -28.83 -6.98 8.64
N VAL A 473 -28.92 -8.31 8.78
CA VAL A 473 -29.91 -8.95 9.66
C VAL A 473 -29.78 -8.48 11.11
N PHE A 474 -28.59 -8.63 11.71
CA PHE A 474 -28.40 -8.27 13.11
C PHE A 474 -28.34 -6.76 13.31
N GLY A 475 -27.95 -5.98 12.29
CA GLY A 475 -28.12 -4.52 12.29
C GLY A 475 -29.59 -4.11 12.37
N ARG A 476 -30.44 -4.66 11.51
CA ARG A 476 -31.89 -4.38 11.52
C ARG A 476 -32.57 -4.89 12.80
N VAL A 477 -32.22 -6.09 13.27
CA VAL A 477 -32.73 -6.63 14.55
C VAL A 477 -32.33 -5.73 15.72
N ALA A 478 -31.06 -5.36 15.86
CA ALA A 478 -30.59 -4.46 16.92
C ALA A 478 -31.25 -3.07 16.83
N GLY A 479 -31.33 -2.47 15.63
CA GLY A 479 -31.98 -1.18 15.43
C GLY A 479 -33.46 -1.19 15.82
N LYS A 480 -34.18 -2.24 15.44
CA LYS A 480 -35.59 -2.43 15.81
C LYS A 480 -35.77 -2.69 17.31
N ALA A 481 -34.90 -3.48 17.93
CA ALA A 481 -34.94 -3.77 19.36
C ALA A 481 -34.63 -2.53 20.20
N ALA A 482 -33.62 -1.74 19.82
CA ALA A 482 -33.29 -0.46 20.46
C ALA A 482 -34.42 0.57 20.30
N ALA A 483 -35.02 0.67 19.11
CA ALA A 483 -36.18 1.55 18.86
C ALA A 483 -37.38 1.16 19.74
N LYS A 484 -37.68 -0.14 19.84
CA LYS A 484 -38.71 -0.67 20.75
C LYS A 484 -38.40 -0.40 22.22
N TYR A 485 -37.12 -0.51 22.63
CA TYR A 485 -36.68 -0.25 24.00
C TYR A 485 -36.84 1.21 24.41
N MET A 486 -36.55 2.17 23.51
CA MET A 486 -36.67 3.60 23.82
C MET A 486 -38.08 4.17 23.60
N LEU A 487 -38.79 3.79 22.53
CA LEU A 487 -40.09 4.35 22.17
C LEU A 487 -41.29 3.58 22.75
N GLY A 488 -41.14 2.28 23.04
CA GLY A 488 -42.23 1.43 23.54
C GLY A 488 -43.45 1.44 22.61
N ALA A 489 -44.53 2.11 23.04
CA ALA A 489 -45.78 2.23 22.28
C ALA A 489 -45.76 3.34 21.21
N ASP A 490 -44.80 4.29 21.28
CA ASP A 490 -44.67 5.41 20.34
C ASP A 490 -43.87 5.03 19.07
N MET A 491 -43.43 3.78 18.98
CA MET A 491 -42.76 3.17 17.83
C MET A 491 -43.72 3.11 16.63
N LYS A 492 -43.28 3.61 15.47
CA LYS A 492 -44.10 3.73 14.25
C LYS A 492 -43.29 3.43 13.01
N ASP A 493 -43.93 2.86 11.98
CA ASP A 493 -43.31 2.67 10.67
C ASP A 493 -43.13 4.04 9.98
N VAL A 494 -41.95 4.26 9.40
CA VAL A 494 -41.54 5.51 8.75
C VAL A 494 -40.83 5.17 7.44
N ASP A 495 -41.38 5.58 6.30
CA ASP A 495 -40.67 5.36 5.04
C ASP A 495 -39.51 6.35 4.88
N LEU A 496 -38.28 5.82 4.82
CA LEU A 496 -37.07 6.60 4.51
C LEU A 496 -37.23 7.41 3.22
N ARG A 497 -38.04 6.94 2.26
CA ARG A 497 -38.34 7.69 1.03
C ARG A 497 -39.14 8.97 1.31
N GLU A 498 -40.09 8.94 2.24
CA GLU A 498 -40.86 10.13 2.64
C GLU A 498 -39.96 11.11 3.41
N VAL A 499 -39.20 10.59 4.40
CA VAL A 499 -38.24 11.38 5.21
C VAL A 499 -37.20 12.10 4.35
N THR A 500 -36.70 11.44 3.31
CA THR A 500 -35.69 12.00 2.39
C THR A 500 -36.29 12.73 1.19
N GLY A 501 -37.62 12.77 1.04
CA GLY A 501 -38.32 13.41 -0.08
C GLY A 501 -38.03 12.79 -1.45
N GLY A 502 -37.95 11.45 -1.52
CA GLY A 502 -37.80 10.69 -2.77
C GLY A 502 -36.89 9.44 -2.68
N GLY A 503 -36.20 9.20 -1.57
CA GLY A 503 -35.21 8.12 -1.48
C GLY A 503 -33.96 8.39 -2.32
N LEU A 504 -33.46 7.36 -3.02
CA LEU A 504 -32.21 7.42 -3.80
C LEU A 504 -32.42 7.46 -5.33
N THR A 505 -33.65 7.60 -5.83
CA THR A 505 -33.94 7.54 -7.27
C THR A 505 -33.68 8.87 -7.98
N GLY A 506 -32.75 8.88 -8.95
CA GLY A 506 -32.69 9.79 -10.11
C GLY A 506 -32.56 11.30 -9.84
N ALA A 507 -31.44 11.90 -10.25
CA ALA A 507 -31.12 13.32 -9.99
C ALA A 507 -31.10 13.66 -8.49
N VAL A 508 -30.21 12.98 -7.77
CA VAL A 508 -29.92 13.31 -6.37
C VAL A 508 -29.04 14.56 -6.32
N GLU A 509 -29.71 15.71 -6.14
CA GLU A 509 -29.16 16.85 -5.42
C GLU A 509 -28.55 16.36 -4.09
N SER A 510 -27.28 16.71 -3.81
CA SER A 510 -26.47 16.04 -2.79
C SER A 510 -26.31 16.78 -1.46
N SER A 511 -26.11 15.94 -0.45
CA SER A 511 -25.82 16.22 0.94
C SER A 511 -25.09 17.52 1.29
N LYS A 512 -25.67 18.28 2.24
CA LYS A 512 -25.13 19.51 2.85
C LYS A 512 -24.60 19.34 4.29
N LEU A 513 -24.79 18.18 4.92
CA LEU A 513 -24.27 17.88 6.28
C LEU A 513 -23.15 16.83 6.29
N ALA A 514 -22.83 16.24 5.14
CA ALA A 514 -21.43 15.95 4.87
C ALA A 514 -20.67 17.29 4.74
N GLY A 515 -19.53 17.41 5.42
CA GLY A 515 -18.47 18.25 4.86
C GLY A 515 -17.92 17.48 3.66
N GLY A 516 -18.02 17.93 2.39
CA GLY A 516 -18.64 19.17 1.88
C GLY A 516 -19.83 18.97 0.93
N SER A 517 -20.47 20.08 0.56
CA SER A 517 -21.73 20.16 -0.18
C SER A 517 -21.61 20.06 -1.70
N TYR A 518 -22.53 19.37 -2.38
CA TYR A 518 -22.70 19.48 -3.84
C TYR A 518 -24.16 19.52 -4.30
N GLU A 519 -24.68 20.71 -4.61
CA GLU A 519 -25.91 20.89 -5.38
C GLU A 519 -25.75 22.10 -6.31
N ASP A 520 -25.60 21.84 -7.63
CA ASP A 520 -26.48 22.47 -8.62
C ASP A 520 -26.41 21.76 -10.00
N LYS A 521 -27.43 20.94 -10.26
CA LYS A 521 -28.04 20.62 -11.58
C LYS A 521 -27.23 19.91 -12.68
N MET A 522 -27.63 18.66 -12.93
CA MET A 522 -27.31 17.89 -14.14
C MET A 522 -28.03 18.41 -15.40
N ASN A 523 -27.37 18.26 -16.55
CA ASN A 523 -27.91 18.06 -17.90
C ASN A 523 -29.33 18.60 -18.23
N SER A 524 -29.36 19.80 -18.82
CA SER A 524 -30.31 20.09 -19.91
C SER A 524 -29.60 20.90 -21.01
N ALA A 525 -30.02 20.72 -22.26
CA ALA A 525 -29.35 21.31 -23.41
C ALA A 525 -29.69 22.79 -23.64
N ALA A 526 -28.87 23.44 -24.49
CA ALA A 526 -28.93 24.82 -24.99
C ALA A 526 -28.27 25.92 -24.13
N VAL A 527 -27.33 26.63 -24.76
CA VAL A 527 -26.67 27.85 -24.27
C VAL A 527 -27.54 29.07 -24.63
N PRO A 528 -27.75 30.01 -23.71
CA PRO A 528 -27.28 31.38 -23.93
C PRO A 528 -26.39 31.90 -22.79
N ALA A 529 -25.54 32.89 -23.09
CA ALA A 529 -24.51 33.40 -22.18
C ALA A 529 -24.94 34.64 -21.36
N ALA A 530 -24.07 35.00 -20.39
CA ALA A 530 -23.98 36.27 -19.64
C ALA A 530 -24.97 36.46 -18.45
N ALA A 531 -24.62 37.09 -17.31
CA ALA A 531 -23.37 37.73 -16.88
C ALA A 531 -23.25 37.84 -15.33
N ALA A 532 -22.02 38.06 -14.84
CA ALA A 532 -21.64 38.71 -13.56
C ALA A 532 -22.02 38.04 -12.21
N ALA A 533 -21.17 38.03 -11.16
CA ALA A 533 -19.76 38.40 -11.05
C ALA A 533 -19.11 37.67 -9.85
N ALA A 534 -17.82 37.36 -9.94
CA ALA A 534 -17.00 36.86 -8.83
C ALA A 534 -16.14 37.99 -8.22
N PRO A 535 -15.73 37.91 -6.93
CA PRO A 535 -14.74 38.81 -6.36
C PRO A 535 -13.33 38.54 -6.89
N ALA A 536 -12.62 39.61 -7.22
CA ALA A 536 -11.18 39.64 -7.53
C ALA A 536 -10.32 39.52 -6.25
N ALA A 537 -9.03 39.11 -6.26
CA ALA A 537 -8.19 38.48 -7.29
C ALA A 537 -6.84 38.00 -6.70
N GLY A 538 -6.12 37.16 -7.45
CA GLY A 538 -4.66 36.94 -7.36
C GLY A 538 -4.24 35.46 -7.24
N GLY A 539 -3.49 34.86 -8.17
CA GLY A 539 -3.06 35.31 -9.49
C GLY A 539 -1.96 34.39 -10.08
N GLY A 540 -2.01 34.10 -11.39
CA GLY A 540 -0.93 33.41 -12.13
C GLY A 540 -1.03 31.88 -12.18
N GLY A 541 -1.78 31.35 -13.14
CA GLY A 541 -1.92 29.89 -13.35
C GLY A 541 -0.95 29.31 -14.39
N GLY A 542 -0.33 28.20 -14.03
CA GLY A 542 0.16 27.17 -14.95
C GLY A 542 -0.38 25.82 -14.46
N GLY A 543 -0.88 24.98 -15.36
CA GLY A 543 -1.45 23.68 -14.98
C GLY A 543 -0.37 22.72 -14.48
N ILE A 544 -0.77 21.77 -13.63
CA ILE A 544 0.15 20.75 -13.08
C ILE A 544 0.30 19.67 -14.15
N SER A 545 1.51 19.29 -14.55
CA SER A 545 1.69 18.26 -15.58
C SER A 545 1.64 16.84 -15.01
N LEU A 546 1.31 15.82 -15.82
CA LEU A 546 1.44 14.41 -15.40
C LEU A 546 2.86 14.05 -14.95
N ALA A 547 3.88 14.71 -15.51
CA ALA A 547 5.27 14.56 -15.09
C ALA A 547 5.57 15.18 -13.72
N ASP A 548 4.79 16.18 -13.29
CA ASP A 548 4.80 16.67 -11.92
C ASP A 548 4.12 15.68 -10.98
N VAL A 549 2.89 15.25 -11.31
CA VAL A 549 2.15 14.24 -10.51
C VAL A 549 2.99 12.97 -10.28
N ALA A 550 3.70 12.49 -11.30
CA ALA A 550 4.57 11.31 -11.22
C ALA A 550 5.71 11.38 -10.19
N LYS A 551 6.06 12.57 -9.69
CA LYS A 551 7.03 12.77 -8.60
C LYS A 551 6.46 12.34 -7.23
N HIS A 552 5.14 12.46 -7.07
CA HIS A 552 4.40 12.26 -5.83
C HIS A 552 3.77 10.85 -5.80
N ASN A 553 4.63 9.82 -5.80
CA ASN A 553 4.23 8.42 -6.06
C ASN A 553 4.27 7.47 -4.85
N SER A 554 4.06 7.97 -3.62
CA SER A 554 4.37 7.21 -2.40
C SER A 554 3.52 7.55 -1.17
N LYS A 555 3.49 6.69 -0.15
CA LYS A 555 2.69 6.93 1.08
C LYS A 555 2.96 8.26 1.81
N ALA A 556 4.17 8.80 1.75
CA ALA A 556 4.52 10.06 2.40
C ALA A 556 4.38 11.29 1.49
N ASP A 557 4.03 11.07 0.21
CA ASP A 557 3.93 12.08 -0.84
C ASP A 557 3.22 11.42 -2.04
N CYS A 558 1.89 11.55 -2.09
CA CYS A 558 0.97 10.78 -2.91
C CYS A 558 0.00 11.70 -3.65
N TRP A 559 0.27 11.99 -4.91
CA TRP A 559 -0.70 12.63 -5.80
C TRP A 559 -1.30 11.62 -6.78
N VAL A 560 -2.53 11.87 -7.22
CA VAL A 560 -3.22 11.11 -8.27
C VAL A 560 -3.95 12.07 -9.19
N VAL A 561 -4.20 11.69 -10.45
CA VAL A 561 -5.13 12.41 -11.34
C VAL A 561 -6.46 11.68 -11.41
N VAL A 562 -7.56 12.41 -11.33
CA VAL A 562 -8.92 11.90 -11.59
C VAL A 562 -9.70 12.95 -12.37
N ASP A 563 -10.25 12.58 -13.52
CA ASP A 563 -11.02 13.47 -14.42
C ASP A 563 -10.28 14.80 -14.73
N GLY A 564 -8.95 14.73 -14.86
CA GLY A 564 -8.08 15.88 -15.11
C GLY A 564 -7.78 16.77 -13.88
N GLN A 565 -8.38 16.50 -12.71
CA GLN A 565 -8.00 17.11 -11.44
C GLN A 565 -6.75 16.43 -10.89
N VAL A 566 -5.79 17.20 -10.39
CA VAL A 566 -4.66 16.67 -9.62
C VAL A 566 -4.99 16.77 -8.14
N LEU A 567 -4.91 15.64 -7.45
CA LEU A 567 -5.22 15.52 -6.02
C LEU A 567 -3.97 15.17 -5.21
N ASP A 568 -3.62 15.97 -4.20
CA ASP A 568 -2.76 15.53 -3.10
C ASP A 568 -3.59 14.75 -2.07
N VAL A 569 -3.45 13.44 -2.10
CA VAL A 569 -4.15 12.51 -1.22
C VAL A 569 -3.26 12.00 -0.09
N THR A 570 -2.07 12.58 0.12
CA THR A 570 -1.07 12.14 1.11
C THR A 570 -1.63 12.02 2.52
N SER A 571 -2.27 13.09 3.01
CA SER A 571 -2.94 13.15 4.32
C SER A 571 -4.23 12.30 4.37
N PHE A 572 -4.85 12.07 3.21
CA PHE A 572 -6.08 11.31 3.05
C PHE A 572 -5.86 9.79 2.98
N LEU A 573 -4.64 9.31 2.69
CA LEU A 573 -4.33 7.89 2.51
C LEU A 573 -4.79 7.02 3.68
N SER A 574 -4.37 7.37 4.91
CA SER A 574 -4.72 6.65 6.14
C SER A 574 -6.21 6.80 6.51
N GLU A 575 -6.84 7.85 5.98
CA GLU A 575 -8.26 8.15 6.15
C GLU A 575 -9.14 7.37 5.14
N HIS A 576 -8.60 6.97 3.99
CA HIS A 576 -9.39 6.37 2.90
C HIS A 576 -10.11 5.06 3.31
N PRO A 577 -11.45 4.93 3.12
CA PRO A 577 -12.22 3.77 3.59
C PRO A 577 -11.83 2.44 2.93
N GLY A 578 -11.31 2.46 1.70
CA GLY A 578 -10.71 1.27 1.06
C GLY A 578 -9.39 0.81 1.70
N GLY A 579 -8.80 1.63 2.56
CA GLY A 579 -7.41 1.54 3.03
C GLY A 579 -6.43 2.17 2.04
N GLU A 580 -5.24 2.50 2.52
CA GLU A 580 -4.18 3.21 1.78
C GLU A 580 -3.82 2.54 0.45
N LEU A 581 -3.71 1.20 0.45
CA LEU A 581 -3.30 0.42 -0.73
C LEU A 581 -4.24 0.62 -1.93
N ALA A 582 -5.49 0.99 -1.69
CA ALA A 582 -6.47 1.26 -2.74
C ALA A 582 -6.10 2.47 -3.60
N ILE A 583 -5.47 3.49 -3.01
CA ILE A 583 -4.97 4.69 -3.67
C ILE A 583 -3.50 4.51 -4.08
N LEU A 584 -2.65 3.97 -3.20
CA LEU A 584 -1.20 3.81 -3.44
C LEU A 584 -0.84 3.02 -4.70
N THR A 585 -1.75 2.21 -5.22
CA THR A 585 -1.57 1.49 -6.49
C THR A 585 -1.43 2.45 -7.69
N PHE A 586 -2.01 3.65 -7.58
CA PHE A 586 -2.07 4.70 -8.59
C PHE A 586 -1.29 5.97 -8.19
N ALA A 587 -0.54 5.94 -7.10
CA ALA A 587 0.27 7.08 -6.67
C ALA A 587 1.22 7.51 -7.80
N GLY A 588 1.20 8.81 -8.11
CA GLY A 588 1.94 9.42 -9.21
C GLY A 588 1.39 9.09 -10.61
N LYS A 589 0.12 8.71 -10.74
CA LYS A 589 -0.49 8.35 -12.02
C LYS A 589 -1.85 9.01 -12.20
N ASP A 590 -2.32 8.96 -13.44
CA ASP A 590 -3.75 9.04 -13.69
C ASP A 590 -4.43 7.76 -13.16
N ALA A 591 -5.51 7.96 -12.41
CA ALA A 591 -6.32 6.95 -11.76
C ALA A 591 -7.79 7.06 -12.22
N THR A 592 -8.09 7.89 -13.23
CA THR A 592 -9.46 8.23 -13.66
C THR A 592 -10.30 7.00 -13.98
N GLU A 593 -9.76 6.04 -14.74
CA GLU A 593 -10.48 4.82 -15.10
C GLU A 593 -10.78 3.97 -13.87
N GLU A 594 -9.78 3.67 -13.03
CA GLU A 594 -9.96 2.85 -11.84
C GLU A 594 -10.74 3.54 -10.72
N PHE A 595 -10.72 4.87 -10.66
CA PHE A 595 -11.56 5.67 -9.77
C PHE A 595 -13.02 5.60 -10.21
N ASN A 596 -13.32 5.93 -11.48
CA ASN A 596 -14.68 5.94 -12.01
C ASN A 596 -15.31 4.54 -12.08
N MET A 597 -14.49 3.48 -12.19
CA MET A 597 -14.97 2.10 -12.03
C MET A 597 -15.66 1.83 -10.68
N ILE A 598 -15.30 2.53 -9.59
CA ILE A 598 -15.80 2.24 -8.22
C ILE A 598 -16.50 3.44 -7.54
N HIS A 599 -16.17 4.67 -7.89
CA HIS A 599 -16.72 5.89 -7.30
C HIS A 599 -17.66 6.62 -8.27
N PRO A 600 -18.76 7.26 -7.82
CA PRO A 600 -19.45 8.24 -8.64
C PRO A 600 -18.65 9.56 -8.75
N PRO A 601 -18.93 10.41 -9.77
CA PRO A 601 -18.07 11.57 -10.11
C PRO A 601 -18.01 12.67 -9.05
N ASP A 602 -18.97 12.72 -8.13
CA ASP A 602 -19.08 13.72 -7.05
C ASP A 602 -18.20 13.40 -5.82
N VAL A 603 -17.61 12.20 -5.74
CA VAL A 603 -16.88 11.73 -4.55
C VAL A 603 -15.73 12.64 -4.14
N ILE A 604 -14.98 13.20 -5.09
CA ILE A 604 -13.83 14.08 -4.77
C ILE A 604 -14.30 15.36 -4.12
N GLY A 605 -15.21 16.10 -4.76
CA GLY A 605 -15.75 17.35 -4.22
C GLY A 605 -16.49 17.15 -2.89
N LYS A 606 -17.13 15.99 -2.69
CA LYS A 606 -17.85 15.67 -1.45
C LYS A 606 -16.93 15.25 -0.31
N TYR A 607 -15.93 14.39 -0.54
CA TYR A 607 -15.19 13.72 0.53
C TYR A 607 -13.70 14.07 0.62
N ALA A 608 -13.11 14.66 -0.42
CA ALA A 608 -11.73 15.12 -0.43
C ALA A 608 -11.54 16.45 -1.21
N PRO A 609 -12.37 17.49 -1.01
CA PRO A 609 -12.24 18.74 -1.76
C PRO A 609 -10.89 19.42 -1.51
N ASP A 610 -10.40 19.38 -0.28
CA ASP A 610 -9.11 19.94 0.13
C ASP A 610 -7.90 19.19 -0.47
N SER A 611 -8.10 18.00 -1.04
CA SER A 611 -7.06 17.28 -1.78
C SER A 611 -6.86 17.84 -3.18
N VAL A 612 -7.83 18.54 -3.79
CA VAL A 612 -7.67 19.06 -5.16
C VAL A 612 -6.72 20.26 -5.16
N ILE A 613 -5.52 20.06 -5.71
CA ILE A 613 -4.45 21.07 -5.74
C ILE A 613 -4.31 21.79 -7.10
N GLY A 614 -5.00 21.30 -8.14
CA GLY A 614 -5.04 21.96 -9.45
C GLY A 614 -5.65 21.09 -10.54
N MET A 615 -5.59 21.57 -11.77
CA MET A 615 -5.96 20.82 -12.99
C MET A 615 -4.70 20.49 -13.81
N ILE A 616 -4.79 19.41 -14.59
CA ILE A 616 -3.91 19.19 -15.74
C ILE A 616 -4.06 20.37 -16.72
N GLY A 617 -2.94 20.97 -17.13
CA GLY A 617 -2.97 22.06 -18.11
C GLY A 617 -1.59 22.37 -18.71
N GLY A 618 -1.54 22.45 -20.05
CA GLY A 618 -0.31 22.74 -20.79
C GLY A 618 0.05 24.23 -20.80
N GLY A 619 1.34 24.54 -20.67
CA GLY A 619 1.87 25.88 -20.95
C GLY A 619 1.78 26.18 -22.45
N GLY A 620 1.13 27.29 -22.82
CA GLY A 620 0.75 27.56 -24.21
C GLY A 620 1.87 28.10 -25.11
N GLY A 621 1.73 27.87 -26.42
CA GLY A 621 2.40 28.58 -27.50
C GLY A 621 1.36 29.16 -28.46
N GLY A 622 1.35 30.49 -28.64
CA GLY A 622 0.32 31.16 -29.44
C GLY A 622 0.69 31.29 -30.92
N GLY A 623 -0.27 31.03 -31.80
CA GLY A 623 -0.19 31.32 -33.24
C GLY A 623 -1.60 31.42 -33.83
N ALA A 624 -2.01 32.62 -34.26
CA ALA A 624 -3.37 32.87 -34.73
C ALA A 624 -3.47 32.88 -36.26
N VAL A 625 -4.47 32.20 -36.81
CA VAL A 625 -5.08 32.52 -38.14
C VAL A 625 -6.60 32.30 -38.08
N ALA A 626 -7.33 33.08 -38.86
CA ALA A 626 -8.80 33.14 -38.90
C ALA A 626 -9.47 31.89 -39.50
N GLY A 627 -10.77 31.72 -39.19
CA GLY A 627 -11.57 30.59 -39.66
C GLY A 627 -12.23 30.79 -41.03
N GLY A 628 -12.75 29.68 -41.56
CA GLY A 628 -13.62 29.63 -42.73
C GLY A 628 -13.95 28.18 -43.10
N ALA A 629 -15.24 27.81 -43.10
CA ALA A 629 -15.72 26.60 -43.79
C ALA A 629 -15.84 26.90 -45.29
N PRO A 630 -15.62 25.92 -46.19
CA PRO A 630 -16.81 25.25 -46.74
C PRO A 630 -16.64 23.79 -47.22
N ALA A 631 -17.78 23.09 -47.24
CA ALA A 631 -18.32 22.13 -48.24
C ALA A 631 -17.43 21.10 -48.99
N ALA A 632 -18.03 19.92 -49.20
CA ALA A 632 -17.43 18.73 -49.80
C ALA A 632 -17.16 18.80 -51.33
N GLY A 633 -16.11 18.11 -51.75
CA GLY A 633 -15.83 17.69 -53.13
C GLY A 633 -14.91 16.48 -53.11
N GLY A 634 -15.31 15.38 -53.77
CA GLY A 634 -14.62 14.08 -53.63
C GLY A 634 -13.26 14.02 -54.33
N ALA A 635 -12.20 13.72 -53.57
CA ALA A 635 -10.88 13.38 -54.08
C ALA A 635 -10.75 11.85 -54.29
N PRO A 636 -9.88 11.38 -55.22
CA PRO A 636 -9.60 9.95 -55.37
C PRO A 636 -8.94 9.39 -54.10
N GLY A 637 -9.42 8.24 -53.64
CA GLY A 637 -8.96 7.61 -52.39
C GLY A 637 -7.48 7.19 -52.42
N ILE A 638 -6.87 7.17 -51.24
CA ILE A 638 -5.45 6.86 -51.02
C ILE A 638 -5.23 5.35 -51.19
N PRO A 639 -4.35 4.87 -52.09
CA PRO A 639 -4.13 3.43 -52.24
C PRO A 639 -3.29 2.88 -51.08
N MET A 640 -3.51 1.61 -50.70
CA MET A 640 -2.73 0.94 -49.64
C MET A 640 -1.22 0.90 -49.92
N THR A 641 -0.81 0.99 -51.19
CA THR A 641 0.60 1.10 -51.59
C THR A 641 1.24 2.45 -51.23
N GLU A 642 0.44 3.50 -51.00
CA GLU A 642 0.91 4.75 -50.43
C GLU A 642 1.00 4.64 -48.92
N VAL A 643 -0.09 4.19 -48.25
CA VAL A 643 -0.14 3.99 -46.80
C VAL A 643 1.05 3.16 -46.30
N ALA A 644 1.40 2.07 -47.01
CA ALA A 644 2.52 1.19 -46.67
C ALA A 644 3.91 1.86 -46.62
N LYS A 645 4.08 3.08 -47.15
CA LYS A 645 5.33 3.86 -47.02
C LYS A 645 5.46 4.54 -45.66
N HIS A 646 4.34 4.94 -45.07
CA HIS A 646 4.23 5.67 -43.81
C HIS A 646 4.21 4.68 -42.62
N ASN A 647 5.32 3.97 -42.43
CA ASN A 647 5.44 2.81 -41.53
C ASN A 647 6.41 3.02 -40.34
N SER A 648 6.71 4.26 -39.97
CA SER A 648 7.76 4.61 -38.99
C SER A 648 7.28 5.57 -37.90
N LYS A 649 7.98 5.68 -36.76
CA LYS A 649 7.59 6.58 -35.66
C LYS A 649 7.50 8.07 -36.07
N THR A 650 8.26 8.50 -37.06
CA THR A 650 8.26 9.90 -37.55
C THR A 650 7.36 10.10 -38.78
N ASP A 651 6.69 9.05 -39.25
CA ASP A 651 5.86 9.03 -40.45
C ASP A 651 4.99 7.76 -40.41
N CYS A 652 3.83 7.82 -39.77
CA CYS A 652 3.00 6.69 -39.33
C CYS A 652 1.54 6.86 -39.76
N TRP A 653 1.11 6.14 -40.79
CA TRP A 653 -0.29 6.08 -41.20
C TRP A 653 -0.88 4.69 -40.93
N VAL A 654 -2.17 4.61 -40.61
CA VAL A 654 -2.92 3.36 -40.43
C VAL A 654 -4.26 3.46 -41.14
N VAL A 655 -4.89 2.31 -41.45
CA VAL A 655 -6.29 2.27 -41.93
C VAL A 655 -7.20 1.68 -40.87
N VAL A 656 -8.36 2.32 -40.66
CA VAL A 656 -9.45 1.80 -39.81
C VAL A 656 -10.78 2.06 -40.52
N ASP A 657 -11.59 1.01 -40.68
CA ASP A 657 -12.91 1.02 -41.36
C ASP A 657 -12.86 1.67 -42.77
N GLY A 658 -11.74 1.48 -43.47
CA GLY A 658 -11.48 2.05 -44.80
C GLY A 658 -11.11 3.54 -44.80
N GLN A 659 -11.02 4.19 -43.64
CA GLN A 659 -10.45 5.53 -43.48
C GLN A 659 -8.92 5.42 -43.30
N VAL A 660 -8.15 6.27 -43.95
CA VAL A 660 -6.70 6.41 -43.74
C VAL A 660 -6.47 7.51 -42.70
N LEU A 661 -5.69 7.20 -41.66
CA LEU A 661 -5.35 8.11 -40.59
C LEU A 661 -3.85 8.39 -40.58
N ASP A 662 -3.46 9.67 -40.58
CA ASP A 662 -2.12 10.08 -40.13
C ASP A 662 -2.15 10.22 -38.60
N VAL A 663 -1.51 9.26 -37.95
CA VAL A 663 -1.42 9.16 -36.50
C VAL A 663 -0.04 9.55 -35.98
N THR A 664 0.84 10.07 -36.83
CA THR A 664 2.23 10.41 -36.50
C THR A 664 2.33 11.32 -35.27
N SER A 665 1.56 12.40 -35.24
CA SER A 665 1.49 13.33 -34.10
C SER A 665 0.73 12.77 -32.89
N PHE A 666 -0.21 11.85 -33.13
CA PHE A 666 -1.04 11.23 -32.10
C PHE A 666 -0.36 10.02 -31.42
N LEU A 667 0.71 9.47 -31.99
CA LEU A 667 1.44 8.31 -31.44
C LEU A 667 1.79 8.50 -29.95
N SER A 668 2.33 9.66 -29.59
CA SER A 668 2.73 10.00 -28.22
C SER A 668 1.56 10.32 -27.28
N GLU A 669 0.38 10.54 -27.83
CA GLU A 669 -0.86 10.86 -27.10
C GLU A 669 -1.80 9.64 -26.97
N HIS A 670 -1.55 8.59 -27.76
CA HIS A 670 -2.35 7.37 -27.74
C HIS A 670 -2.26 6.66 -26.36
N PRO A 671 -3.39 6.43 -25.65
CA PRO A 671 -3.38 5.92 -24.28
C PRO A 671 -2.86 4.48 -24.14
N GLY A 672 -2.91 3.68 -25.21
CA GLY A 672 -2.25 2.37 -25.27
C GLY A 672 -0.73 2.42 -25.50
N GLY A 673 -0.16 3.62 -25.60
CA GLY A 673 1.23 3.88 -25.98
C GLY A 673 1.48 3.80 -27.48
N GLU A 674 2.58 4.41 -27.93
CA GLU A 674 3.00 4.48 -29.34
C GLU A 674 3.07 3.10 -30.01
N LEU A 675 3.56 2.09 -29.28
CA LEU A 675 3.77 0.72 -29.78
C LEU A 675 2.49 0.01 -30.22
N ALA A 676 1.34 0.35 -29.62
CA ALA A 676 0.06 -0.24 -29.98
C ALA A 676 -0.33 0.13 -31.42
N ILE A 677 -0.09 1.38 -31.83
CA ILE A 677 -0.32 1.85 -33.21
C ILE A 677 0.84 1.42 -34.12
N LEU A 678 2.10 1.55 -33.68
CA LEU A 678 3.28 1.27 -34.52
C LEU A 678 3.34 -0.17 -35.05
N THR A 679 2.70 -1.12 -34.37
CA THR A 679 2.55 -2.51 -34.84
C THR A 679 1.82 -2.59 -36.19
N PHE A 680 0.94 -1.63 -36.46
CA PHE A 680 0.12 -1.51 -37.67
C PHE A 680 0.53 -0.36 -38.59
N ALA A 681 1.65 0.32 -38.32
CA ALA A 681 2.14 1.40 -39.17
C ALA A 681 2.30 0.93 -40.63
N GLY A 682 1.67 1.67 -41.55
CA GLY A 682 1.57 1.34 -42.97
C GLY A 682 0.57 0.24 -43.33
N LYS A 683 -0.35 -0.15 -42.44
CA LYS A 683 -1.28 -1.27 -42.62
C LYS A 683 -2.72 -0.90 -42.28
N ASP A 684 -3.62 -1.82 -42.63
CA ASP A 684 -4.98 -1.86 -42.10
C ASP A 684 -4.95 -2.46 -40.69
N ALA A 685 -5.63 -1.80 -39.76
CA ALA A 685 -5.75 -2.11 -38.34
C ALA A 685 -7.22 -2.26 -37.93
N THR A 686 -8.16 -2.31 -38.88
CA THR A 686 -9.61 -2.28 -38.62
C THR A 686 -10.08 -3.37 -37.66
N GLU A 687 -9.59 -4.61 -37.83
CA GLU A 687 -10.00 -5.75 -37.01
C GLU A 687 -9.53 -5.58 -35.55
N GLU A 688 -8.25 -5.25 -35.35
CA GLU A 688 -7.69 -5.03 -34.02
C GLU A 688 -8.18 -3.74 -33.35
N PHE A 689 -8.46 -2.69 -34.12
CA PHE A 689 -9.06 -1.46 -33.59
C PHE A 689 -10.48 -1.73 -33.05
N ASN A 690 -11.33 -2.38 -33.85
CA ASN A 690 -12.74 -2.64 -33.52
C ASN A 690 -12.93 -3.74 -32.46
N MET A 691 -11.90 -4.56 -32.17
CA MET A 691 -11.90 -5.45 -31.00
C MET A 691 -11.81 -4.70 -29.66
N ILE A 692 -11.34 -3.45 -29.65
CA ILE A 692 -10.93 -2.73 -28.43
C ILE A 692 -11.67 -1.38 -28.29
N HIS A 693 -12.06 -0.75 -29.41
CA HIS A 693 -12.66 0.58 -29.47
C HIS A 693 -14.05 0.54 -30.13
N PRO A 694 -15.05 1.28 -29.61
CA PRO A 694 -16.31 1.45 -30.31
C PRO A 694 -16.18 2.33 -31.58
N PRO A 695 -17.11 2.23 -32.56
CA PRO A 695 -16.93 2.79 -33.91
C PRO A 695 -16.85 4.32 -34.00
N ASP A 696 -17.21 5.05 -32.93
CA ASP A 696 -17.22 6.51 -32.89
C ASP A 696 -15.93 7.13 -32.32
N VAL A 697 -14.99 6.30 -31.83
CA VAL A 697 -13.76 6.77 -31.14
C VAL A 697 -12.90 7.69 -32.01
N ILE A 698 -12.71 7.36 -33.29
CA ILE A 698 -11.89 8.18 -34.20
C ILE A 698 -12.48 9.59 -34.33
N GLY A 699 -13.76 9.70 -34.66
CA GLY A 699 -14.43 11.00 -34.81
C GLY A 699 -14.53 11.81 -33.51
N LYS A 700 -14.39 11.16 -32.34
CA LYS A 700 -14.48 11.79 -31.03
C LYS A 700 -13.14 12.25 -30.45
N TYR A 701 -12.05 11.53 -30.73
CA TYR A 701 -10.74 11.74 -30.09
C TYR A 701 -9.61 12.06 -31.06
N ALA A 702 -9.71 11.67 -32.33
CA ALA A 702 -8.70 11.96 -33.36
C ALA A 702 -9.32 12.29 -34.74
N PRO A 703 -10.34 13.19 -34.83
CA PRO A 703 -10.98 13.51 -36.10
C PRO A 703 -10.01 14.13 -37.11
N ASP A 704 -9.06 14.93 -36.62
CA ASP A 704 -8.06 15.63 -37.43
C ASP A 704 -6.97 14.70 -37.97
N SER A 705 -6.85 13.47 -37.44
CA SER A 705 -5.96 12.45 -37.99
C SER A 705 -6.51 11.80 -39.26
N VAL A 706 -7.80 11.92 -39.59
CA VAL A 706 -8.38 11.30 -40.78
C VAL A 706 -8.00 12.09 -42.04
N ILE A 707 -7.12 11.53 -42.87
CA ILE A 707 -6.57 12.18 -44.07
C ILE A 707 -7.24 11.74 -45.39
N GLY A 708 -8.07 10.69 -45.37
CA GLY A 708 -8.82 10.24 -46.54
C GLY A 708 -9.47 8.87 -46.34
N ASN A 709 -9.95 8.27 -47.44
CA ASN A 709 -10.43 6.88 -47.48
C ASN A 709 -9.60 6.06 -48.48
N VAL A 710 -9.57 4.74 -48.32
CA VAL A 710 -8.80 3.84 -49.19
C VAL A 710 -9.35 3.81 -50.61
N GLY A 711 -8.47 3.99 -51.61
CA GLY A 711 -8.80 3.96 -53.03
C GLY A 711 -8.48 2.63 -53.71
N SER A 712 -9.37 2.18 -54.61
CA SER A 712 -9.19 0.94 -55.37
C SER A 712 -8.21 1.11 -56.55
N GLY A 713 -6.95 0.70 -56.37
CA GLY A 713 -5.90 0.73 -57.41
C GLY A 713 -4.97 -0.48 -57.34
N VAL A 714 -4.69 -1.10 -58.50
CA VAL A 714 -4.06 -2.44 -58.63
C VAL A 714 -2.52 -2.40 -58.51
N ALA A 715 -1.92 -3.49 -58.01
CA ALA A 715 -0.49 -3.62 -57.70
C ALA A 715 0.40 -4.21 -58.83
N ALA A 716 1.73 -4.00 -58.74
CA ALA A 716 2.76 -4.81 -59.41
C ALA A 716 4.14 -4.75 -58.66
N PRO A 717 5.04 -5.76 -58.75
CA PRO A 717 6.15 -5.94 -57.78
C PRO A 717 7.59 -5.98 -58.36
N VAL A 718 8.60 -5.54 -57.58
CA VAL A 718 10.07 -5.73 -57.81
C VAL A 718 10.82 -5.76 -56.45
N ALA A 719 12.12 -6.11 -56.42
CA ALA A 719 12.61 -7.39 -55.89
C ALA A 719 14.17 -7.49 -55.90
N GLY A 720 14.81 -7.88 -54.77
CA GLY A 720 16.18 -8.45 -54.74
C GLY A 720 17.28 -7.69 -53.97
N GLY A 721 18.21 -8.45 -53.36
CA GLY A 721 19.49 -7.95 -52.78
C GLY A 721 20.02 -8.79 -51.59
N ALA A 722 21.19 -9.44 -51.70
CA ALA A 722 21.63 -10.49 -50.76
C ALA A 722 22.94 -10.23 -49.98
N ALA A 723 22.92 -10.65 -48.70
CA ALA A 723 23.95 -11.25 -47.83
C ALA A 723 25.48 -11.13 -48.09
N LYS A 724 26.26 -10.92 -47.00
CA LYS A 724 27.12 -11.97 -46.37
C LYS A 724 27.87 -11.56 -45.07
N ALA A 725 27.84 -12.49 -44.10
CA ALA A 725 28.92 -13.05 -43.23
C ALA A 725 30.07 -12.16 -42.66
N GLY A 726 30.61 -12.41 -41.45
CA GLY A 726 30.31 -13.40 -40.40
C GLY A 726 31.46 -13.53 -39.38
N GLY A 727 31.20 -14.00 -38.15
CA GLY A 727 32.26 -14.27 -37.15
C GLY A 727 31.76 -14.50 -35.71
N ALA A 728 32.31 -15.53 -35.03
CA ALA A 728 32.02 -15.88 -33.63
C ALA A 728 33.14 -16.81 -33.09
N PRO A 729 33.27 -17.03 -31.76
CA PRO A 729 32.77 -16.26 -30.61
C PRO A 729 33.91 -15.88 -29.61
N ALA A 730 33.65 -14.90 -28.74
CA ALA A 730 34.47 -14.66 -27.54
C ALA A 730 33.64 -14.98 -26.28
N ARG A 731 34.15 -15.85 -25.39
CA ARG A 731 33.55 -16.12 -24.07
C ARG A 731 33.52 -14.82 -23.24
N LYS A 732 32.37 -14.52 -22.62
CA LYS A 732 32.33 -13.69 -21.42
C LYS A 732 31.50 -14.33 -20.32
N ASP A 733 32.00 -14.12 -19.10
CA ASP A 733 31.57 -14.73 -17.86
C ASP A 733 30.42 -13.94 -17.20
N LYS A 734 29.85 -14.53 -16.14
CA LYS A 734 28.63 -14.11 -15.45
C LYS A 734 28.78 -12.78 -14.73
N GLY A 735 27.76 -11.94 -14.85
CA GLY A 735 27.57 -10.76 -14.01
C GLY A 735 26.80 -9.67 -14.73
N GLY A 736 25.48 -9.61 -14.53
CA GLY A 736 24.67 -8.49 -14.98
C GLY A 736 25.15 -7.20 -14.31
N ALA A 737 25.74 -6.30 -15.10
CA ALA A 737 26.03 -4.94 -14.70
C ALA A 737 24.87 -4.01 -15.09
N LEU A 738 24.92 -2.76 -14.61
CA LEU A 738 23.93 -1.68 -14.80
C LEU A 738 22.63 -1.78 -13.96
N SER A 739 22.70 -1.28 -12.72
CA SER A 739 21.52 -0.79 -11.97
C SER A 739 21.69 0.63 -11.40
N ASN A 740 22.76 1.35 -11.78
CA ASN A 740 23.03 2.74 -11.33
C ASN A 740 23.19 3.73 -12.51
N HIS A 741 22.73 3.36 -13.71
CA HIS A 741 22.91 4.16 -14.93
C HIS A 741 21.83 5.24 -15.16
N GLN A 742 20.81 5.31 -14.31
CA GLN A 742 19.67 6.26 -14.48
C GLN A 742 19.67 7.42 -13.48
N ALA A 743 20.52 7.40 -12.44
CA ALA A 743 20.55 8.40 -11.36
C ALA A 743 20.82 9.85 -11.80
N TRP A 744 21.28 10.05 -13.04
CA TRP A 744 21.89 11.29 -13.50
C TRP A 744 21.53 11.66 -14.95
N GLY A 745 20.50 11.06 -15.54
CA GLY A 745 20.16 11.22 -16.96
C GLY A 745 20.91 10.22 -17.85
N HIS A 746 20.28 9.91 -19.00
CA HIS A 746 20.53 8.73 -19.82
C HIS A 746 21.99 8.51 -20.25
N LEU A 747 22.39 7.24 -20.23
CA LEU A 747 23.40 6.67 -21.11
C LEU A 747 23.01 5.23 -21.45
N ASP A 748 22.26 5.09 -22.54
CA ASP A 748 22.49 4.11 -23.61
C ASP A 748 21.46 4.38 -24.74
N GLY A 749 21.84 5.17 -25.76
CA GLY A 749 21.05 5.35 -27.00
C GLY A 749 20.99 6.76 -27.62
N ASP A 750 21.19 7.82 -26.83
CA ASP A 750 20.89 9.20 -27.29
C ASP A 750 21.90 9.79 -28.28
N THR A 751 21.39 10.56 -29.24
CA THR A 751 22.14 11.32 -30.25
C THR A 751 22.26 12.83 -29.92
N HIS A 752 21.85 13.24 -28.73
CA HIS A 752 22.00 14.62 -28.24
C HIS A 752 23.27 14.82 -27.40
N PRO A 753 23.91 16.00 -27.43
CA PRO A 753 25.13 16.28 -26.69
C PRO A 753 24.90 16.19 -25.18
N ASN A 754 25.73 15.39 -24.50
CA ASN A 754 25.70 15.20 -23.07
C ASN A 754 26.78 16.10 -22.44
N TRP A 755 26.41 16.94 -21.47
CA TRP A 755 27.38 17.84 -20.81
C TRP A 755 28.58 17.12 -20.17
N ARG A 756 28.49 15.79 -19.97
CA ARG A 756 29.58 14.93 -19.47
C ARG A 756 30.55 14.43 -20.55
N THR A 757 30.17 14.46 -21.84
CA THR A 757 31.05 14.04 -22.94
C THR A 757 31.85 15.19 -23.54
N ASP A 758 31.43 16.44 -23.30
CA ASP A 758 31.99 17.63 -23.97
C ASP A 758 33.08 18.35 -23.14
N ILE A 759 33.51 17.75 -22.03
CA ILE A 759 34.61 18.28 -21.21
C ILE A 759 35.94 17.73 -21.74
N ASP A 760 36.62 18.55 -22.56
CA ASP A 760 37.93 18.21 -23.12
C ASP A 760 38.98 17.92 -22.01
N ASP A 761 39.47 16.68 -21.97
CA ASP A 761 40.36 16.16 -20.94
C ASP A 761 41.85 16.14 -21.41
N ASN A 762 42.17 16.84 -22.51
CA ASN A 762 43.50 16.96 -23.08
C ASN A 762 44.51 17.55 -22.05
N PRO A 763 45.59 16.83 -21.68
CA PRO A 763 46.44 17.20 -20.54
C PRO A 763 47.29 18.47 -20.71
N GLY A 764 47.48 18.94 -21.94
CA GLY A 764 48.47 19.99 -22.22
C GLY A 764 49.90 19.55 -21.87
N VAL A 765 50.83 20.51 -21.76
CA VAL A 765 52.28 20.25 -21.64
C VAL A 765 52.72 19.88 -20.20
N PHE A 766 51.78 19.56 -19.29
CA PHE A 766 52.08 19.25 -17.89
C PHE A 766 51.99 17.76 -17.57
N ILE A 767 52.97 17.25 -16.81
CA ILE A 767 53.14 15.83 -16.44
C ILE A 767 51.98 15.33 -15.54
N LEU A 768 51.25 16.24 -14.89
CA LEU A 768 50.02 15.95 -14.14
C LEU A 768 48.84 16.66 -14.82
N ASN A 769 47.82 15.89 -15.24
CA ASN A 769 46.59 16.43 -15.82
C ASN A 769 45.68 17.01 -14.71
N ILE A 770 46.01 18.22 -14.25
CA ILE A 770 45.31 18.93 -13.16
C ILE A 770 43.82 19.07 -13.46
N LYS A 771 43.44 19.35 -14.72
CA LYS A 771 42.04 19.50 -15.16
C LYS A 771 41.24 18.21 -14.96
N SER A 772 41.79 17.06 -15.35
CA SER A 772 41.12 15.76 -15.19
C SER A 772 41.02 15.30 -13.72
N TYR A 773 41.95 15.70 -12.86
CA TYR A 773 41.84 15.52 -11.40
C TYR A 773 40.81 16.47 -10.77
N PHE A 774 40.72 17.72 -11.22
CA PHE A 774 39.66 18.65 -10.80
C PHE A 774 38.27 18.11 -11.18
N ASN A 775 38.11 17.64 -12.43
CA ASN A 775 36.89 16.99 -12.91
C ASN A 775 36.54 15.75 -12.09
N ALA A 776 37.54 14.90 -11.78
CA ALA A 776 37.34 13.71 -10.94
C ALA A 776 36.88 14.08 -9.51
N THR A 777 37.47 15.11 -8.90
CA THR A 777 37.04 15.63 -7.59
C THR A 777 35.61 16.20 -7.66
N TRP A 778 35.26 16.93 -8.71
CA TRP A 778 33.91 17.48 -8.90
C TRP A 778 32.86 16.37 -9.03
N PHE A 779 33.11 15.34 -9.85
CA PHE A 779 32.22 14.19 -9.96
C PHE A 779 32.11 13.39 -8.66
N LEU A 780 33.20 13.27 -7.88
CA LEU A 780 33.18 12.67 -6.56
C LEU A 780 32.27 13.44 -5.59
N VAL A 781 32.40 14.78 -5.53
CA VAL A 781 31.56 15.63 -4.67
C VAL A 781 30.08 15.50 -5.06
N LEU A 782 29.74 15.58 -6.34
CA LEU A 782 28.36 15.41 -6.81
C LEU A 782 27.79 14.02 -6.49
N ALA A 783 28.58 12.95 -6.68
CA ALA A 783 28.17 11.59 -6.33
C ALA A 783 27.93 11.42 -4.83
N MET A 784 28.78 11.99 -3.98
CA MET A 784 28.60 11.95 -2.52
C MET A 784 27.38 12.75 -2.08
N LEU A 785 27.17 13.97 -2.62
CA LEU A 785 25.98 14.78 -2.32
C LEU A 785 24.68 14.07 -2.73
N TYR A 786 24.68 13.39 -3.88
CA TYR A 786 23.52 12.61 -4.33
C TYR A 786 23.25 11.40 -3.44
N GLU A 787 24.25 10.59 -3.08
CA GLU A 787 23.99 9.43 -2.21
C GLU A 787 23.63 9.85 -0.77
N VAL A 788 24.15 10.98 -0.27
CA VAL A 788 23.69 11.59 0.99
C VAL A 788 22.23 12.05 0.86
N GLY A 789 21.88 12.83 -0.16
CA GLY A 789 20.51 13.29 -0.39
C GLY A 789 19.52 12.14 -0.61
N ALA A 790 19.87 11.15 -1.43
CA ALA A 790 19.07 9.95 -1.63
C ALA A 790 18.91 9.15 -0.33
N THR A 791 19.93 9.07 0.52
CA THR A 791 19.79 8.33 1.79
C THR A 791 18.97 9.09 2.83
N ILE A 792 19.02 10.43 2.86
CA ILE A 792 18.18 11.26 3.73
C ILE A 792 16.72 11.27 3.26
N PHE A 793 16.46 11.46 1.97
CA PHE A 793 15.11 11.72 1.43
C PHE A 793 14.42 10.50 0.79
N SER A 794 15.13 9.41 0.50
CA SER A 794 14.55 8.21 -0.14
C SER A 794 14.45 6.97 0.78
N ALA A 795 14.98 7.02 2.01
CA ALA A 795 14.99 5.87 2.92
C ALA A 795 13.66 5.70 3.67
N LYS A 796 12.68 5.03 3.05
CA LYS A 796 11.33 4.83 3.63
C LYS A 796 11.21 3.62 4.58
N ASN A 797 12.26 2.79 4.73
CA ASN A 797 12.35 1.70 5.72
C ASN A 797 13.81 1.27 5.92
N ILE A 798 14.23 0.97 7.16
CA ILE A 798 15.50 0.26 7.42
C ILE A 798 15.27 -1.25 7.21
N LYS A 799 15.57 -1.75 6.02
CA LYS A 799 15.52 -3.20 5.70
C LYS A 799 16.93 -3.80 5.79
N ILE A 800 17.10 -4.85 6.61
CA ILE A 800 18.33 -5.65 6.65
C ILE A 800 18.33 -6.63 5.45
N SER A 801 18.63 -6.10 4.27
CA SER A 801 18.68 -6.83 2.99
C SER A 801 20.08 -7.42 2.72
N ASN A 802 20.21 -8.20 1.63
CA ASN A 802 21.50 -8.58 1.04
C ASN A 802 21.83 -7.72 -0.20
N ASP A 803 21.19 -6.56 -0.35
CA ASP A 803 21.41 -5.72 -1.52
C ASP A 803 22.76 -4.97 -1.44
N ARG A 804 23.29 -4.58 -2.61
CA ARG A 804 24.60 -3.93 -2.72
C ARG A 804 24.51 -2.41 -2.51
N LEU A 805 23.33 -1.84 -2.65
CA LEU A 805 23.03 -0.41 -2.58
C LEU A 805 23.03 0.07 -1.12
N GLY A 806 22.37 -0.66 -0.21
CA GLY A 806 22.33 -0.36 1.23
C GLY A 806 23.71 -0.41 1.90
N LEU A 807 24.57 -1.35 1.50
CA LEU A 807 25.97 -1.38 1.96
C LEU A 807 26.78 -0.19 1.43
N THR A 808 26.49 0.27 0.21
CA THR A 808 27.16 1.42 -0.42
C THR A 808 26.71 2.73 0.25
N ARG A 809 25.41 2.93 0.46
CA ARG A 809 24.84 4.10 1.11
C ARG A 809 25.30 4.25 2.56
N SER A 810 25.23 3.17 3.34
CA SER A 810 25.73 3.17 4.73
C SER A 810 27.23 3.46 4.81
N ALA A 811 28.05 2.97 3.87
CA ALA A 811 29.48 3.31 3.81
C ALA A 811 29.71 4.82 3.57
N ILE A 812 28.97 5.43 2.64
CA ILE A 812 29.11 6.86 2.31
C ILE A 812 28.69 7.75 3.49
N LEU A 813 27.60 7.40 4.18
CA LEU A 813 27.19 8.10 5.41
C LEU A 813 28.26 8.01 6.51
N LEU A 814 28.86 6.84 6.71
CA LEU A 814 29.94 6.68 7.71
C LEU A 814 31.16 7.54 7.35
N VAL A 815 31.53 7.63 6.07
CA VAL A 815 32.63 8.53 5.63
C VAL A 815 32.35 9.99 5.98
N LEU A 816 31.11 10.48 5.80
CA LEU A 816 30.74 11.85 6.18
C LEU A 816 30.92 12.08 7.70
N PHE A 817 30.47 11.14 8.54
CA PHE A 817 30.70 11.24 9.99
C PHE A 817 32.20 11.23 10.35
N ILE A 818 33.00 10.37 9.70
CA ILE A 818 34.44 10.28 9.97
C ILE A 818 35.15 11.59 9.60
N VAL A 819 34.74 12.29 8.54
CA VAL A 819 35.26 13.64 8.25
C VAL A 819 34.91 14.63 9.37
N ILE A 820 33.65 14.63 9.82
CA ILE A 820 33.16 15.53 10.89
C ILE A 820 33.88 15.26 12.23
N HIS A 821 34.09 13.99 12.58
CA HIS A 821 34.81 13.60 13.79
C HIS A 821 36.31 13.95 13.68
N ALA A 822 36.93 13.76 12.52
CA ALA A 822 38.32 14.17 12.29
C ALA A 822 38.52 15.69 12.43
N VAL A 823 37.60 16.51 11.91
CA VAL A 823 37.59 17.97 12.13
C VAL A 823 37.46 18.29 13.63
N GLY A 824 36.59 17.56 14.33
CA GLY A 824 36.46 17.66 15.78
C GLY A 824 37.76 17.48 16.54
N ASN A 825 38.51 16.43 16.19
CA ASN A 825 39.80 16.15 16.81
C ASN A 825 40.87 17.21 16.51
N LEU A 826 40.69 18.09 15.51
CA LEU A 826 41.59 19.22 15.29
C LEU A 826 41.41 20.34 16.32
N HIS A 827 40.22 20.47 16.94
CA HIS A 827 39.98 21.48 17.98
C HIS A 827 40.82 21.27 19.24
N VAL A 828 41.34 20.05 19.46
CA VAL A 828 42.21 19.75 20.59
C VAL A 828 43.55 20.50 20.54
N PHE A 829 44.01 20.87 19.33
CA PHE A 829 45.19 21.71 19.14
C PHE A 829 44.93 23.20 19.45
N LYS A 830 43.67 23.58 19.70
CA LYS A 830 43.25 24.92 20.14
C LYS A 830 42.95 25.00 21.65
N GLY A 831 43.17 23.91 22.39
CA GLY A 831 43.01 23.86 23.84
C GLY A 831 41.59 23.52 24.34
N PRO A 832 41.41 23.46 25.67
CA PRO A 832 40.23 22.89 26.30
C PRO A 832 38.96 23.73 26.09
N ASP A 833 39.04 25.06 26.00
CA ASP A 833 37.89 25.94 25.71
C ASP A 833 37.22 25.59 24.37
N ASP A 834 38.04 25.41 23.33
CA ASP A 834 37.57 25.13 21.97
C ASP A 834 37.09 23.67 21.84
N PHE A 835 37.79 22.73 22.48
CA PHE A 835 37.48 21.31 22.42
C PHE A 835 36.25 20.93 23.26
N ASN A 836 36.19 21.33 24.54
CA ASN A 836 35.02 21.10 25.38
C ASN A 836 33.82 21.94 24.90
N GLY A 837 34.07 23.12 24.31
CA GLY A 837 33.07 23.90 23.57
C GLY A 837 32.45 23.13 22.40
N TYR A 838 33.28 22.51 21.55
CA TYR A 838 32.81 21.66 20.45
C TYR A 838 32.04 20.41 20.95
N GLY A 839 32.51 19.79 22.05
CA GLY A 839 31.77 18.72 22.71
C GLY A 839 30.37 19.16 23.18
N TYR A 840 30.27 20.35 23.79
CA TYR A 840 28.99 20.91 24.22
C TYR A 840 28.11 21.39 23.06
N PHE A 841 28.68 21.77 21.92
CA PHE A 841 27.90 22.03 20.70
C PHE A 841 27.10 20.80 20.26
N TYR A 842 27.65 19.58 20.31
CA TYR A 842 26.88 18.35 20.07
C TYR A 842 25.80 18.10 21.12
N VAL A 843 26.08 18.39 22.38
CA VAL A 843 25.09 18.31 23.47
C VAL A 843 23.92 19.26 23.19
N ARG A 844 24.15 20.45 22.63
CA ARG A 844 23.09 21.39 22.20
C ARG A 844 22.29 20.93 20.97
N LEU A 845 22.67 19.83 20.31
CA LEU A 845 21.91 19.18 19.22
C LEU A 845 21.02 18.02 19.73
N TYR A 846 20.64 18.02 21.01
CA TYR A 846 19.70 17.03 21.55
C TYR A 846 18.36 17.04 20.79
N TRP A 847 17.97 15.84 20.35
CA TRP A 847 16.71 15.59 19.65
C TRP A 847 16.26 14.18 20.03
N THR A 848 15.09 14.07 20.67
CA THR A 848 14.59 12.79 21.20
C THR A 848 13.74 12.04 20.17
N GLY A 849 14.12 12.09 18.89
CA GLY A 849 13.30 11.61 17.76
C GLY A 849 12.92 10.15 17.85
N PHE A 850 13.78 9.32 18.44
CA PHE A 850 13.52 7.90 18.73
C PHE A 850 13.37 7.58 20.22
N GLY A 851 13.23 8.60 21.08
CA GLY A 851 13.02 8.45 22.53
C GLY A 851 14.28 8.09 23.33
N LEU A 852 15.47 8.16 22.74
CA LEU A 852 16.74 7.98 23.46
C LEU A 852 17.27 9.31 24.02
N PRO A 853 17.99 9.31 25.15
CA PRO A 853 18.71 10.48 25.66
C PRO A 853 20.05 10.67 24.91
N ALA A 854 19.99 10.71 23.58
CA ALA A 854 21.12 10.87 22.66
C ALA A 854 20.89 12.10 21.76
N ASN A 855 21.95 12.69 21.22
CA ASN A 855 21.79 13.78 20.23
C ASN A 855 21.52 13.22 18.82
N ILE A 856 20.98 14.05 17.92
CA ILE A 856 20.60 13.61 16.56
C ILE A 856 21.74 12.95 15.79
N VAL A 857 22.99 13.41 16.03
CA VAL A 857 24.18 12.89 15.36
C VAL A 857 24.52 11.50 15.91
N GLU A 858 24.42 11.29 17.22
CA GLU A 858 24.62 9.99 17.88
C GLU A 858 23.60 8.94 17.45
N GLU A 859 22.31 9.28 17.42
CA GLU A 859 21.26 8.38 16.93
C GLU A 859 21.53 7.99 15.46
N TYR A 860 21.92 8.96 14.63
CA TYR A 860 22.20 8.73 13.20
C TYR A 860 23.47 7.88 12.96
N ILE A 861 24.53 8.06 13.75
CA ILE A 861 25.74 7.22 13.72
C ILE A 861 25.39 5.80 14.13
N LEU A 862 24.65 5.62 15.23
CA LEU A 862 24.27 4.30 15.72
C LEU A 862 23.47 3.53 14.66
N LEU A 863 22.46 4.17 14.06
CA LEU A 863 21.70 3.58 12.96
C LEU A 863 22.59 3.25 11.74
N SER A 864 23.52 4.13 11.38
CA SER A 864 24.44 3.94 10.24
C SER A 864 25.42 2.79 10.48
N VAL A 865 26.03 2.69 11.66
CA VAL A 865 26.95 1.62 12.05
C VAL A 865 26.20 0.28 12.11
N LEU A 866 25.04 0.23 12.78
CA LEU A 866 24.23 -0.99 12.85
C LEU A 866 23.80 -1.45 11.46
N LEU A 867 23.32 -0.55 10.59
CA LEU A 867 22.95 -0.88 9.22
C LEU A 867 24.15 -1.43 8.43
N HIS A 868 25.31 -0.75 8.49
CA HIS A 868 26.51 -1.17 7.78
C HIS A 868 27.02 -2.54 8.24
N VAL A 869 27.06 -2.76 9.56
CA VAL A 869 27.50 -4.02 10.18
C VAL A 869 26.52 -5.14 9.88
N PHE A 870 25.21 -4.95 10.08
CA PHE A 870 24.23 -6.03 9.85
C PHE A 870 24.11 -6.40 8.37
N VAL A 871 24.11 -5.43 7.44
CA VAL A 871 24.11 -5.71 5.99
C VAL A 871 25.43 -6.35 5.56
N GLY A 872 26.58 -5.88 6.07
CA GLY A 872 27.90 -6.45 5.77
C GLY A 872 28.07 -7.89 6.26
N LEU A 873 27.66 -8.16 7.50
CA LEU A 873 27.67 -9.51 8.08
C LEU A 873 26.65 -10.43 7.40
N LYS A 874 25.41 -9.97 7.18
CA LYS A 874 24.38 -10.74 6.45
C LYS A 874 24.84 -11.10 5.04
N ARG A 875 25.42 -10.15 4.31
CA ARG A 875 25.98 -10.40 2.97
C ARG A 875 27.10 -11.43 3.00
N THR A 876 27.98 -11.37 3.99
CA THR A 876 29.07 -12.33 4.18
C THR A 876 28.54 -13.73 4.52
N TRP A 877 27.48 -13.80 5.33
CA TRP A 877 26.78 -15.04 5.70
C TRP A 877 26.04 -15.66 4.51
N ASP A 878 25.26 -14.86 3.77
CA ASP A 878 24.47 -15.28 2.62
C ASP A 878 25.35 -15.70 1.42
N MET A 879 26.52 -15.10 1.24
CA MET A 879 27.52 -15.54 0.24
C MET A 879 28.24 -16.85 0.62
N LYS A 880 28.01 -17.36 1.85
CA LYS A 880 28.43 -18.65 2.42
C LYS A 880 29.93 -18.93 2.53
N LEU A 881 30.28 -19.69 3.58
CA LEU A 881 31.59 -20.32 3.80
C LEU A 881 32.09 -21.18 2.62
N ALA A 882 31.23 -21.54 1.66
CA ALA A 882 31.61 -22.25 0.43
C ALA A 882 32.63 -21.47 -0.43
N LEU A 883 32.62 -20.13 -0.39
CA LEU A 883 33.60 -19.29 -1.07
C LEU A 883 35.00 -19.38 -0.42
N VAL A 884 35.07 -19.57 0.91
CA VAL A 884 36.34 -19.74 1.63
C VAL A 884 37.04 -21.05 1.22
N ASN A 885 36.26 -22.12 1.03
CA ASN A 885 36.77 -23.42 0.57
C ASN A 885 37.25 -23.43 -0.90
N SER A 886 36.95 -22.39 -1.69
CA SER A 886 37.27 -22.31 -3.13
C SER A 886 38.19 -21.15 -3.52
N GLN A 887 38.30 -20.10 -2.69
CA GLN A 887 39.11 -18.90 -2.96
C GLN A 887 39.99 -18.48 -1.76
N GLY A 888 39.96 -19.22 -0.65
CA GLY A 888 40.80 -18.99 0.53
C GLY A 888 40.33 -17.86 1.45
N ILE A 889 41.00 -17.73 2.60
CA ILE A 889 40.58 -16.81 3.69
C ILE A 889 40.64 -15.32 3.30
N ASN A 890 41.45 -14.96 2.30
CA ASN A 890 41.62 -13.57 1.83
C ASN A 890 40.31 -12.92 1.33
N VAL A 891 39.30 -13.72 0.96
CA VAL A 891 37.96 -13.22 0.60
C VAL A 891 37.27 -12.54 1.80
N LEU A 892 37.65 -12.89 3.03
CA LEU A 892 37.08 -12.35 4.27
C LEU A 892 37.75 -11.07 4.76
N ASN A 893 38.76 -10.52 4.07
CA ASN A 893 39.56 -9.39 4.58
C ASN A 893 38.72 -8.18 5.03
N LEU A 894 37.62 -7.86 4.33
CA LEU A 894 36.69 -6.80 4.73
C LEU A 894 35.84 -7.17 5.96
N ALA A 895 35.41 -8.42 6.09
CA ALA A 895 34.65 -8.88 7.26
C ALA A 895 35.53 -8.91 8.52
N ILE A 896 36.78 -9.38 8.39
CA ILE A 896 37.76 -9.44 9.49
C ILE A 896 38.12 -8.02 9.96
N THR A 897 38.53 -7.14 9.05
CA THR A 897 38.87 -5.75 9.41
C THR A 897 37.65 -4.97 9.91
N GLY A 898 36.45 -5.22 9.38
CA GLY A 898 35.21 -4.63 9.87
C GLY A 898 34.84 -5.07 11.28
N LEU A 899 35.05 -6.34 11.62
CA LEU A 899 34.83 -6.85 12.99
C LEU A 899 35.85 -6.28 13.99
N MET A 900 37.12 -6.15 13.59
CA MET A 900 38.13 -5.46 14.41
C MET A 900 37.77 -4.00 14.68
N LEU A 901 37.21 -3.31 13.68
CA LEU A 901 36.75 -1.93 13.82
C LEU A 901 35.49 -1.81 14.67
N LEU A 902 34.58 -2.78 14.63
CA LEU A 902 33.43 -2.83 15.54
C LEU A 902 33.88 -2.93 17.01
N THR A 903 34.86 -3.79 17.31
CA THR A 903 35.46 -3.88 18.65
C THR A 903 36.12 -2.57 19.05
N PHE A 904 36.91 -1.95 18.16
CA PHE A 904 37.52 -0.65 18.38
C PHE A 904 36.50 0.45 18.69
N MET A 905 35.46 0.61 17.85
CA MET A 905 34.41 1.62 18.03
C MET A 905 33.63 1.39 19.33
N THR A 906 33.40 0.13 19.72
CA THR A 906 32.77 -0.21 21.00
C THR A 906 33.61 0.29 22.17
N ILE A 907 34.93 0.02 22.17
CA ILE A 907 35.87 0.48 23.20
C ILE A 907 35.93 2.02 23.23
N HIS A 908 36.00 2.66 22.06
CA HIS A 908 36.05 4.12 21.93
C HIS A 908 34.79 4.80 22.50
N LEU A 909 33.60 4.26 22.22
CA LEU A 909 32.35 4.76 22.81
C LEU A 909 32.32 4.60 24.33
N PHE A 910 32.72 3.44 24.87
CA PHE A 910 32.80 3.26 26.33
C PHE A 910 33.82 4.19 26.99
N GLN A 911 34.94 4.48 26.32
CA GLN A 911 35.98 5.34 26.87
C GLN A 911 35.63 6.83 26.81
N PHE A 912 35.10 7.35 25.70
CA PHE A 912 34.89 8.80 25.54
C PHE A 912 33.42 9.23 25.74
N ARG A 913 32.45 8.48 25.20
CA ARG A 913 31.04 8.82 25.39
C ARG A 913 30.56 8.51 26.80
N PHE A 914 30.92 7.35 27.34
CA PHE A 914 30.49 6.89 28.67
C PHE A 914 31.57 6.95 29.76
N GLY A 915 32.81 7.36 29.43
CA GLY A 915 33.88 7.48 30.41
C GLY A 915 33.64 8.60 31.42
N ASP A 916 33.97 8.33 32.68
CA ASP A 916 33.75 9.25 33.77
C ASP A 916 34.70 10.47 33.72
N THR A 917 34.12 11.66 33.85
CA THR A 917 34.82 12.96 33.89
C THR A 917 34.71 13.63 35.26
N ASP A 918 33.94 13.09 36.21
CA ASP A 918 33.67 13.71 37.52
C ASP A 918 34.96 13.84 38.34
N GLN A 919 35.93 12.93 38.13
CA GLN A 919 37.30 13.00 38.64
C GLN A 919 38.07 14.30 38.30
N PHE A 920 37.66 15.04 37.26
CA PHE A 920 38.28 16.32 36.87
C PHE A 920 37.49 17.54 37.37
N GLY A 921 36.22 17.32 37.76
CA GLY A 921 35.21 18.35 38.01
C GLY A 921 34.54 18.84 36.71
N PRO A 922 33.47 19.64 36.82
CA PRO A 922 32.86 20.28 35.65
C PRO A 922 33.81 21.32 35.06
N TYR A 923 34.08 21.21 33.76
CA TYR A 923 34.72 22.29 33.01
C TYR A 923 33.67 23.34 32.69
N TYR A 924 33.93 24.63 32.92
CA TYR A 924 32.97 25.68 32.62
C TYR A 924 33.27 26.29 31.25
N ILE A 925 32.23 26.54 30.46
CA ILE A 925 32.31 27.32 29.22
C ILE A 925 31.16 28.31 29.15
N ARG A 926 31.38 29.46 28.50
CA ARG A 926 30.31 30.33 28.00
C ARG A 926 29.93 29.89 26.58
N PRO A 927 28.79 29.20 26.38
CA PRO A 927 28.35 28.82 25.04
C PRO A 927 27.89 30.05 24.26
N PRO A 928 28.09 30.12 22.92
CA PRO A 928 27.56 31.23 22.14
C PRO A 928 26.02 31.32 22.28
N PRO A 929 25.43 32.54 22.22
CA PRO A 929 23.98 32.73 22.27
C PRO A 929 23.21 32.04 21.13
N TYR A 930 23.90 31.75 20.02
CA TYR A 930 23.42 30.94 18.90
C TYR A 930 24.14 29.59 18.88
N LEU A 931 23.76 28.70 17.95
CA LEU A 931 24.44 27.40 17.77
C LEU A 931 25.97 27.57 17.61
N ILE A 932 26.42 28.57 16.85
CA ILE A 932 27.82 28.94 16.70
C ILE A 932 28.07 30.43 17.00
N ASN A 933 29.30 30.76 17.36
CA ASN A 933 29.78 32.13 17.49
C ASN A 933 30.13 32.71 16.11
N PHE A 934 29.18 33.42 15.49
CA PHE A 934 29.39 34.08 14.20
C PHE A 934 30.53 35.10 14.21
N TRP A 935 30.77 35.77 15.35
CA TRP A 935 31.90 36.70 15.53
C TRP A 935 33.26 35.98 15.63
N GLY A 936 33.24 34.69 16.01
CA GLY A 936 34.41 33.83 16.10
C GLY A 936 34.80 33.14 14.78
N ILE A 937 34.13 33.39 13.66
CA ILE A 937 34.40 32.69 12.38
C ILE A 937 35.85 32.90 11.90
N LEU A 938 36.37 34.14 11.96
CA LEU A 938 37.73 34.44 11.49
C LEU A 938 38.83 33.96 12.45
N SER A 939 38.52 33.78 13.73
CA SER A 939 39.41 33.19 14.75
C SER A 939 39.21 31.69 14.95
N LEU A 940 38.26 31.09 14.21
CA LEU A 940 37.78 29.72 14.38
C LEU A 940 37.25 29.38 15.79
N ASN A 941 36.95 30.38 16.64
CA ASN A 941 36.41 30.19 17.99
C ASN A 941 34.88 30.03 17.92
N LEU A 942 34.43 28.97 17.24
CA LEU A 942 33.03 28.80 16.83
C LEU A 942 32.10 28.32 17.95
N PHE A 943 32.62 27.69 19.01
CA PHE A 943 31.81 26.91 19.95
C PHE A 943 31.75 27.45 21.38
N TRP A 944 32.43 28.58 21.64
CA TRP A 944 32.43 29.31 22.91
C TRP A 944 32.53 30.82 22.65
N THR A 945 32.35 31.64 23.69
CA THR A 945 32.53 33.11 23.64
C THR A 945 33.15 33.65 24.93
N ASP A 946 33.89 34.75 24.82
CA ASP A 946 34.42 35.53 25.93
C ASP A 946 33.37 36.47 26.57
N ALA A 947 32.25 36.71 25.88
CA ALA A 947 31.19 37.65 26.25
C ALA A 947 30.74 37.53 27.71
N SER A 948 31.08 38.52 28.53
CA SER A 948 30.88 38.49 29.99
C SER A 948 29.42 38.49 30.45
N TYR A 949 28.47 38.83 29.56
CA TYR A 949 27.03 38.75 29.82
C TYR A 949 26.43 37.35 29.58
N VAL A 950 27.23 36.41 29.08
CA VAL A 950 26.83 35.00 28.92
C VAL A 950 27.19 34.25 30.19
N GLU A 951 26.21 33.60 30.80
CA GLU A 951 26.40 32.75 31.97
C GLU A 951 27.24 31.51 31.62
N PRO A 952 28.25 31.14 32.44
CA PRO A 952 29.03 29.93 32.23
C PRO A 952 28.21 28.69 32.58
N VAL A 953 28.32 27.65 31.75
CA VAL A 953 27.66 26.36 31.92
C VAL A 953 28.71 25.29 32.20
N GLY A 954 28.47 24.45 33.21
CA GLY A 954 29.30 23.30 33.51
C GLY A 954 29.10 22.17 32.49
N VAL A 955 30.19 21.68 31.92
CA VAL A 955 30.24 20.61 30.90
C VAL A 955 31.25 19.53 31.29
N ARG A 956 31.18 18.38 30.63
CA ARG A 956 32.15 17.29 30.83
C ARG A 956 33.52 17.71 30.29
N ASP A 957 34.57 17.49 31.08
CA ASP A 957 35.93 17.74 30.64
C ASP A 957 36.47 16.56 29.81
N ILE A 958 36.10 16.52 28.53
CA ILE A 958 36.53 15.46 27.61
C ILE A 958 38.00 15.66 27.22
N TYR A 959 38.47 16.92 27.17
CA TYR A 959 39.89 17.25 26.97
C TYR A 959 40.78 16.60 28.05
N ALA A 960 40.43 16.73 29.34
CA ALA A 960 41.10 16.03 30.43
C ALA A 960 41.13 14.50 30.25
N LEU A 961 39.99 13.92 29.87
CA LEU A 961 39.82 12.48 29.68
C LEU A 961 40.69 11.94 28.54
N GLU A 962 40.80 12.66 27.43
CA GLU A 962 41.71 12.33 26.33
C GLU A 962 43.18 12.38 26.76
N PHE A 963 43.58 13.40 27.52
CA PHE A 963 44.94 13.44 28.07
C PHE A 963 45.21 12.27 29.03
N GLN A 964 44.25 11.87 29.87
CA GLN A 964 44.38 10.69 30.74
C GLN A 964 44.56 9.39 29.93
N ILE A 965 43.78 9.19 28.87
CA ILE A 965 43.82 7.97 28.06
C ILE A 965 45.07 7.92 27.18
N PHE A 966 45.37 8.97 26.42
CA PHE A 966 46.48 8.97 25.46
C PHE A 966 47.86 9.21 26.09
N LYS A 967 47.94 9.54 27.39
CA LYS A 967 49.21 9.43 28.14
C LYS A 967 49.60 7.99 28.46
N ASN A 968 48.70 7.02 28.39
CA ASN A 968 49.05 5.62 28.51
C ASN A 968 49.58 5.08 27.17
N PRO A 969 50.84 4.61 27.08
CA PRO A 969 51.43 4.19 25.81
C PRO A 969 50.76 2.95 25.21
N LEU A 970 50.12 2.10 26.01
CA LEU A 970 49.36 0.94 25.51
C LEU A 970 48.05 1.39 24.85
N TRP A 971 47.34 2.35 25.43
CA TRP A 971 46.14 2.92 24.81
C TRP A 971 46.50 3.69 23.54
N SER A 972 47.50 4.56 23.56
CA SER A 972 47.93 5.27 22.35
C SER A 972 48.41 4.33 21.24
N PHE A 973 49.13 3.26 21.57
CA PHE A 973 49.47 2.21 20.58
C PHE A 973 48.21 1.53 20.02
N PHE A 974 47.26 1.13 20.88
CA PHE A 974 45.99 0.52 20.46
C PHE A 974 45.23 1.43 19.50
N TYR A 975 45.09 2.73 19.81
CA TYR A 975 44.40 3.69 18.95
C TYR A 975 45.13 3.91 17.61
N ILE A 976 46.45 4.11 17.62
CA ILE A 976 47.25 4.27 16.39
C ILE A 976 47.14 3.01 15.50
N PHE A 977 47.21 1.82 16.10
CA PHE A 977 47.04 0.54 15.39
C PHE A 977 45.62 0.41 14.80
N SER A 978 44.59 0.75 15.57
CA SER A 978 43.20 0.70 15.12
C SER A 978 42.92 1.68 13.97
N VAL A 979 43.54 2.87 13.96
CA VAL A 979 43.49 3.80 12.82
C VAL A 979 44.19 3.20 11.59
N GLY A 980 45.29 2.45 11.78
CA GLY A 980 45.90 1.64 10.72
C GLY A 980 44.94 0.62 10.10
N VAL A 981 44.23 -0.14 10.95
CA VAL A 981 43.19 -1.08 10.49
C VAL A 981 42.02 -0.35 9.80
N PHE A 982 41.64 0.83 10.30
CA PHE A 982 40.62 1.68 9.69
C PHE A 982 41.00 2.10 8.27
N MET A 983 42.21 2.63 8.06
CA MET A 983 42.68 3.00 6.71
C MET A 983 42.65 1.82 5.74
N ILE A 984 43.08 0.63 6.18
CA ILE A 984 43.06 -0.58 5.35
C ILE A 984 41.61 -0.96 4.99
N HIS A 985 40.70 -0.99 5.97
CA HIS A 985 39.29 -1.30 5.73
C HIS A 985 38.64 -0.29 4.79
N ALA A 986 38.86 1.00 5.03
CA ALA A 986 38.32 2.10 4.23
C ALA A 986 38.81 2.05 2.77
N CYS A 987 40.10 1.79 2.52
CA CYS A 987 40.63 1.61 1.18
C CYS A 987 40.07 0.35 0.47
N LEU A 988 39.96 -0.78 1.19
CA LEU A 988 39.35 -2.00 0.64
C LEU A 988 37.85 -1.82 0.32
N GLY A 989 37.13 -1.04 1.14
CA GLY A 989 35.75 -0.66 0.93
C GLY A 989 35.61 0.30 -0.26
N TRP A 990 36.44 1.34 -0.31
CA TRP A 990 36.45 2.35 -1.37
C TRP A 990 36.56 1.71 -2.75
N LYS A 991 37.52 0.79 -2.93
CA LYS A 991 37.70 0.04 -4.19
C LYS A 991 36.44 -0.71 -4.66
N LYS A 992 35.58 -1.16 -3.73
CA LYS A 992 34.30 -1.83 -4.06
C LYS A 992 33.15 -0.85 -4.32
N VAL A 993 33.25 0.38 -3.80
CA VAL A 993 32.26 1.46 -3.88
C VAL A 993 32.48 2.35 -5.11
N THR A 994 33.71 2.75 -5.45
CA THR A 994 33.97 3.69 -6.56
C THR A 994 33.32 3.28 -7.89
N PRO A 995 33.31 1.99 -8.32
CA PRO A 995 32.67 1.59 -9.57
C PRO A 995 31.14 1.66 -9.57
N VAL A 996 30.49 1.87 -8.42
CA VAL A 996 29.03 1.96 -8.29
C VAL A 996 28.53 3.37 -7.95
N LEU A 997 29.42 4.34 -7.68
CA LEU A 997 29.07 5.75 -7.36
C LEU A 997 28.49 6.58 -8.54
N GLY A 998 28.16 5.96 -9.68
CA GLY A 998 27.65 6.69 -10.86
C GLY A 998 28.69 7.60 -11.56
N ILE A 999 29.96 7.48 -11.20
CA ILE A 999 31.07 8.27 -11.77
C ILE A 999 31.29 7.88 -13.25
N PRO A 1000 31.49 8.84 -14.17
CA PRO A 1000 31.80 8.53 -15.57
C PRO A 1000 33.05 7.65 -15.70
N ARG A 1001 32.98 6.61 -16.56
CA ARG A 1001 34.00 5.54 -16.63
C ARG A 1001 35.44 6.04 -16.77
N GLY A 1002 35.66 7.16 -17.47
CA GLY A 1002 36.99 7.77 -17.66
C GLY A 1002 37.64 8.35 -16.39
N HIS A 1003 36.88 8.64 -15.32
CA HIS A 1003 37.43 9.24 -14.09
C HIS A 1003 37.49 8.27 -12.90
N ILE A 1004 36.90 7.07 -12.99
CA ILE A 1004 36.82 6.09 -11.88
C ILE A 1004 38.19 5.83 -11.24
N ALA A 1005 39.24 5.57 -12.03
CA ALA A 1005 40.57 5.30 -11.51
C ALA A 1005 41.20 6.51 -10.77
N ARG A 1006 40.89 7.75 -11.20
CA ARG A 1006 41.34 8.97 -10.52
C ARG A 1006 40.59 9.17 -9.20
N VAL A 1007 39.29 8.87 -9.15
CA VAL A 1007 38.50 8.91 -7.91
C VAL A 1007 38.89 7.79 -6.94
N GLU A 1008 39.32 6.62 -7.42
CA GLU A 1008 39.91 5.57 -6.58
C GLU A 1008 41.18 6.08 -5.87
N ILE A 1009 42.10 6.72 -6.62
CA ILE A 1009 43.31 7.35 -6.08
C ILE A 1009 43.01 8.50 -5.12
N LEU A 1010 42.06 9.39 -5.46
CA LEU A 1010 41.66 10.52 -4.61
C LEU A 1010 41.09 10.03 -3.27
N GLY A 1011 40.25 8.99 -3.28
CA GLY A 1011 39.74 8.39 -2.05
C GLY A 1011 40.84 7.77 -1.19
N TYR A 1012 41.81 7.07 -1.79
CA TYR A 1012 42.97 6.58 -1.02
C TYR A 1012 43.76 7.73 -0.38
N ALA A 1013 43.99 8.82 -1.09
CA ALA A 1013 44.65 10.01 -0.53
C ALA A 1013 43.84 10.61 0.64
N ILE A 1014 42.52 10.73 0.50
CA ILE A 1014 41.61 11.19 1.57
C ILE A 1014 41.71 10.27 2.79
N MET A 1015 41.60 8.95 2.64
CA MET A 1015 41.66 8.01 3.77
C MET A 1015 43.01 8.04 4.49
N ILE A 1016 44.12 8.21 3.75
CA ILE A 1016 45.46 8.38 4.34
C ILE A 1016 45.54 9.70 5.13
N ILE A 1017 45.08 10.81 4.56
CA ILE A 1017 45.09 12.12 5.24
C ILE A 1017 44.25 12.08 6.52
N MET A 1018 43.03 11.52 6.47
CA MET A 1018 42.21 11.36 7.68
C MET A 1018 42.89 10.47 8.73
N GLY A 1019 43.51 9.35 8.32
CA GLY A 1019 44.24 8.50 9.24
C GLY A 1019 45.43 9.20 9.91
N LEU A 1020 46.15 10.06 9.17
CA LEU A 1020 47.20 10.90 9.74
C LEU A 1020 46.65 11.92 10.74
N VAL A 1021 45.49 12.54 10.48
CA VAL A 1021 44.80 13.42 11.45
C VAL A 1021 44.48 12.66 12.73
N TYR A 1022 43.85 11.48 12.64
CA TYR A 1022 43.54 10.66 13.83
C TYR A 1022 44.77 10.16 14.59
N ILE A 1023 45.87 9.84 13.91
CA ILE A 1023 47.14 9.43 14.53
C ILE A 1023 47.86 10.62 15.17
N SER A 1024 47.73 11.82 14.61
CA SER A 1024 48.43 13.02 15.10
C SER A 1024 48.10 13.35 16.55
N PHE A 1025 46.88 13.08 17.00
CA PHE A 1025 46.44 13.48 18.33
C PHE A 1025 46.98 12.60 19.47
N PRO A 1026 46.89 11.25 19.45
CA PRO A 1026 47.57 10.40 20.42
C PRO A 1026 49.09 10.68 20.49
N LEU A 1027 49.73 10.95 19.34
CA LEU A 1027 51.14 11.35 19.31
C LEU A 1027 51.39 12.72 19.96
N TYR A 1028 50.53 13.70 19.74
CA TYR A 1028 50.59 15.01 20.39
C TYR A 1028 50.44 14.90 21.91
N VAL A 1029 49.43 14.18 22.41
CA VAL A 1029 49.27 13.96 23.86
C VAL A 1029 50.47 13.23 24.44
N MET A 1030 51.02 12.21 23.74
CA MET A 1030 52.24 11.54 24.20
C MET A 1030 53.42 12.52 24.31
N ALA A 1031 53.57 13.47 23.39
CA ALA A 1031 54.69 14.42 23.33
C ALA A 1031 54.56 15.66 24.25
N THR A 1032 53.35 16.12 24.59
CA THR A 1032 53.13 17.32 25.43
C THR A 1032 53.16 17.01 26.92
N LYS A 1033 52.94 18.01 27.80
CA LYS A 1033 52.72 17.75 29.24
C LYS A 1033 51.27 17.32 29.49
N PRO A 1034 50.97 16.50 30.53
CA PRO A 1034 49.59 16.25 30.96
C PRO A 1034 48.86 17.57 31.20
N PHE A 1035 47.62 17.69 30.70
CA PHE A 1035 46.79 18.89 30.81
C PHE A 1035 47.43 20.18 30.25
N SER A 1036 48.28 20.09 29.22
CA SER A 1036 48.73 21.29 28.51
C SER A 1036 47.57 21.92 27.73
N GLY A 1037 47.52 23.24 27.69
CA GLY A 1037 46.45 24.07 27.11
C GLY A 1037 45.47 24.67 28.14
N TYR A 1038 45.47 24.23 29.40
CA TYR A 1038 44.64 24.88 30.44
C TYR A 1038 45.22 26.22 30.88
N GLU A 1039 46.52 26.43 30.69
CA GLU A 1039 47.23 27.69 30.86
C GLU A 1039 46.66 28.83 30.00
N ASP A 1040 46.02 28.51 28.87
CA ASP A 1040 45.41 29.47 27.93
C ASP A 1040 43.87 29.56 28.06
N SER A 1041 43.27 28.82 29.00
CA SER A 1041 41.82 28.75 29.25
C SER A 1041 41.29 30.03 29.89
N ILE A 1042 40.35 30.73 29.23
CA ILE A 1042 39.75 31.96 29.75
C ILE A 1042 38.41 31.75 30.46
N GLN A 1043 37.89 30.52 30.46
CA GLN A 1043 36.55 30.20 31.00
C GLN A 1043 36.56 29.71 32.46
N ILE A 1044 37.73 29.52 33.08
CA ILE A 1044 37.87 29.11 34.49
C ILE A 1044 38.32 30.30 35.34
N PRO A 1045 37.44 30.89 36.18
CA PRO A 1045 37.87 31.85 37.19
C PRO A 1045 38.66 31.14 38.30
N GLY A 1046 39.98 31.38 38.37
CA GLY A 1046 40.76 31.10 39.59
C GLY A 1046 41.49 29.75 39.70
N ARG A 1047 41.74 29.01 38.61
CA ARG A 1047 42.79 27.97 38.61
C ARG A 1047 44.12 28.54 38.10
N VAL A 1048 44.78 29.32 38.96
CA VAL A 1048 46.22 29.59 38.88
C VAL A 1048 46.82 29.37 40.27
N GLU A 1049 47.18 28.12 40.55
CA GLU A 1049 48.36 27.63 41.31
C GLU A 1049 48.28 26.10 41.47
#